data_AF-A0A7G2RQ84-F1
#
_entry.id   AF-A0A7G2RQ84-F1
#
_cell.length_a   1.000
_cell.length_b   1.000
_cell.length_c   1.000
_cell.angle_alpha   90.00
_cell.angle_beta   90.00
_cell.angle_gamma   90.00
#
_symmetry.space_group_name_H-M   'P 1'
#
loop_
_entity.id
_entity.type
_entity.pdbx_description
1 polymer ?
#
loop_
_entity_poly.entity_id
_entity_poly.type
_entity_poly.pdbx_seq_one_letter_code
_entity_poly.pdbx_strand_id
1 'polypeptide(L)'
;MSKIISNKDVIEYECVFLGDNMNWASNIKNLDLKELKFSSQSYTSYPPVPEVPFTFENPRQTFKDYVFNKDRLVYPLITVGESDSSANATIDSDYIPCVYIKNVWDKIFQAQGYTVSSTFCNSDFFRNLIMPLIFQKPKEITDLSFGRVSSSVEETIFTLDYGETDEGVAYEEPRSIGNQSFTIDEYGYNDSDFVLDFITSADTLQDDAPLQQGEDTDDYGNAQLGIEHTGGFKNGLVVAAQGSGTFNLNAEVSIEFHSDGDANAGRMSYQLQVSIAKLTSGADDDGTFTDLVVLQNNTETIYLHPVTTHTHQFNLEALDVSAEAGDIFALKIKFIHKYATNQQGINPNTNTLTLKTKPNSYLQIEQTGSYFNGEEIKGVQNMLPKGTQADFVKGLSQLFNLQFKTDPISKIVYVEPYDHFYKSTSEAVDWSDKIDYSKDIENEFLYDIKSKILFKYKDASNDGLINRYNKRNNVDWGAYQEIDDSGKFATGEFKVENAYFSPTFNWVEPNYIKSSLIAQSPLIPMYFSEYSDLSISSAIERPEKQFEIGARILIRVDDFQGLYSSSNGKRMRMYYNIDNIDNDNIGGYYSWKKASFCAFDNLNSTEPYDSNNTAPYNEPAISTLSEHTVSDGYNDLKYNLSFSDISHNTVISSDREVKKGLYSLYYSKMIEQLKQNPRLKIVYLNLKVSDMMLLDFQKLVYINGVYYRINKIIDFQPHKQQSTKVELQEYVFLGDTTTPTALHIDVENINL
;
A
#
# COMPACT_ATOMS: atom_id res chain seq x y z
N MET A 1 -19.30 49.89 -32.27
CA MET A 1 -20.60 49.43 -31.74
C MET A 1 -20.32 48.14 -30.99
N SER A 2 -20.15 48.21 -29.67
CA SER A 2 -19.78 47.06 -28.83
C SER A 2 -20.98 46.14 -28.70
N LYS A 3 -20.88 44.90 -29.19
CA LYS A 3 -21.95 43.91 -29.09
C LYS A 3 -21.58 42.97 -27.94
N ILE A 4 -22.33 43.05 -26.84
CA ILE A 4 -22.20 42.10 -25.73
C ILE A 4 -22.92 40.82 -26.17
N ILE A 5 -22.18 39.73 -26.34
CA ILE A 5 -22.73 38.41 -26.59
C ILE A 5 -22.52 37.60 -25.31
N SER A 6 -23.60 37.23 -24.63
CA SER A 6 -23.52 36.32 -23.49
C SER A 6 -23.42 34.89 -24.03
N ASN A 7 -22.26 34.26 -23.90
CA ASN A 7 -22.13 32.84 -24.17
C ASN A 7 -22.60 32.08 -22.91
N LYS A 8 -23.62 31.22 -23.04
CA LYS A 8 -24.24 30.48 -21.93
C LYS A 8 -23.72 29.05 -21.78
N ASP A 9 -22.83 28.62 -22.67
CA ASP A 9 -22.25 27.28 -22.62
C ASP A 9 -21.01 27.29 -21.72
N VAL A 10 -20.84 26.21 -20.95
CA VAL A 10 -19.63 25.97 -20.18
C VAL A 10 -18.47 25.91 -21.17
N ILE A 11 -17.61 26.92 -21.15
CA ILE A 11 -16.38 26.92 -21.92
C ILE A 11 -15.42 25.97 -21.19
N GLU A 12 -15.46 24.69 -21.57
CA GLU A 12 -14.40 23.75 -21.24
C GLU A 12 -13.18 24.14 -22.09
N TYR A 13 -12.11 24.61 -21.45
CA TYR A 13 -10.84 24.81 -22.13
C TYR A 13 -10.19 23.45 -22.36
N GLU A 14 -10.41 22.86 -23.53
CA GLU A 14 -9.51 21.83 -24.03
C GLU A 14 -8.22 22.52 -24.50
N CYS A 15 -7.17 22.42 -23.68
CA CYS A 15 -5.84 22.86 -24.09
C CYS A 15 -5.29 21.87 -25.13
N VAL A 16 -5.54 22.16 -26.39
CA VAL A 16 -4.94 21.44 -27.52
C VAL A 16 -3.53 22.01 -27.73
N PHE A 17 -2.52 21.31 -27.21
CA PHE A 17 -1.10 21.64 -27.40
C PHE A 17 -0.69 21.29 -28.84
N LEU A 18 -0.77 22.25 -29.75
CA LEU A 18 -0.19 22.15 -31.09
C LEU A 18 1.11 22.96 -31.15
N GLY A 19 2.21 22.30 -30.81
CA GLY A 19 3.58 22.82 -30.97
C GLY A 19 4.58 21.93 -30.23
N ASP A 20 5.74 21.65 -30.86
CA ASP A 20 6.83 20.78 -30.38
C ASP A 20 7.36 21.06 -28.96
N ASN A 21 6.92 22.14 -28.33
CA ASN A 21 7.40 22.61 -27.03
C ASN A 21 7.08 21.68 -25.86
N MET A 22 6.01 20.87 -25.86
CA MET A 22 5.67 19.98 -24.72
C MET A 22 5.44 18.52 -25.13
N ASN A 23 6.13 18.03 -26.16
CA ASN A 23 5.96 16.66 -26.66
C ASN A 23 6.17 15.59 -25.57
N TRP A 24 7.03 15.85 -24.58
CA TRP A 24 7.22 14.95 -23.43
C TRP A 24 5.92 14.71 -22.66
N ALA A 25 5.05 15.71 -22.52
CA ALA A 25 3.78 15.61 -21.79
C ALA A 25 2.79 14.70 -22.52
N SER A 26 2.80 14.73 -23.86
CA SER A 26 1.99 13.81 -24.68
C SER A 26 2.51 12.37 -24.59
N ASN A 27 3.83 12.18 -24.54
CA ASN A 27 4.45 10.85 -24.48
C ASN A 27 4.17 10.12 -23.16
N ILE A 28 4.12 10.84 -22.03
CA ILE A 28 3.87 10.23 -20.71
C ILE A 28 2.39 9.93 -20.44
N LYS A 29 1.48 10.36 -21.33
CA LYS A 29 0.02 10.29 -21.11
C LYS A 29 -0.48 8.88 -20.83
N ASN A 30 0.06 7.89 -21.53
CA ASN A 30 -0.38 6.51 -21.44
C ASN A 30 0.68 5.58 -20.83
N LEU A 31 1.81 6.12 -20.35
CA LEU A 31 2.84 5.31 -19.70
C LEU A 31 2.46 5.08 -18.26
N ASP A 32 2.53 3.83 -17.81
CA ASP A 32 2.27 3.48 -16.42
C ASP A 32 3.47 3.86 -15.55
N LEU A 33 3.23 4.19 -14.28
CA LEU A 33 4.30 4.38 -13.30
C LEU A 33 5.14 3.12 -13.11
N LYS A 34 4.53 1.93 -13.28
CA LYS A 34 5.24 0.65 -13.17
C LYS A 34 6.25 0.40 -14.30
N GLU A 35 6.26 1.23 -15.34
CA GLU A 35 7.29 1.17 -16.38
C GLU A 35 8.61 1.83 -15.95
N LEU A 36 8.61 2.57 -14.82
CA LEU A 36 9.82 3.19 -14.30
C LEU A 36 10.79 2.13 -13.75
N LYS A 37 12.10 2.44 -13.77
CA LYS A 37 13.16 1.55 -13.31
C LYS A 37 13.89 2.15 -12.13
N PHE A 38 14.15 1.35 -11.09
CA PHE A 38 14.77 1.79 -9.84
C PHE A 38 16.04 1.01 -9.57
N SER A 39 17.00 1.65 -8.89
CA SER A 39 18.19 0.96 -8.40
C SER A 39 18.72 1.54 -7.09
N SER A 40 19.04 0.65 -6.15
CA SER A 40 19.66 0.99 -4.87
C SER A 40 21.08 1.58 -5.01
N GLN A 41 21.73 1.38 -6.17
CA GLN A 41 23.05 1.92 -6.48
C GLN A 41 22.98 3.22 -7.28
N SER A 42 24.07 3.98 -7.23
CA SER A 42 24.20 5.21 -8.00
C SER A 42 24.29 4.90 -9.49
N TYR A 43 23.62 5.70 -10.32
CA TYR A 43 23.64 5.60 -11.77
C TYR A 43 23.87 6.97 -12.44
N THR A 44 24.36 6.98 -13.68
CA THR A 44 24.67 8.22 -14.42
C THR A 44 23.71 8.50 -15.57
N SER A 45 22.97 7.49 -16.00
CA SER A 45 21.97 7.56 -17.07
C SER A 45 20.74 6.77 -16.67
N TYR A 46 19.58 7.17 -17.21
CA TYR A 46 18.32 6.45 -17.05
C TYR A 46 17.94 5.76 -18.38
N PRO A 47 17.43 4.51 -18.36
CA PRO A 47 17.24 3.65 -17.19
C PRO A 47 18.57 3.24 -16.53
N PRO A 48 18.58 2.98 -15.21
CA PRO A 48 19.77 2.56 -14.49
C PRO A 48 20.28 1.20 -15.00
N VAL A 49 21.60 1.06 -15.16
CA VAL A 49 22.27 -0.19 -15.53
C VAL A 49 23.54 -0.34 -14.68
N PRO A 50 23.66 -1.38 -13.82
CA PRO A 50 22.68 -2.44 -13.55
C PRO A 50 21.48 -1.96 -12.70
N GLU A 51 20.32 -2.62 -12.85
CA GLU A 51 19.17 -2.48 -11.95
C GLU A 51 19.42 -3.31 -10.68
N VAL A 52 20.09 -2.72 -9.69
CA VAL A 52 20.37 -3.41 -8.42
C VAL A 52 19.14 -3.37 -7.49
N PRO A 53 18.66 -4.55 -6.97
CA PRO A 53 17.57 -4.63 -6.01
C PRO A 53 17.82 -3.83 -4.72
N PHE A 54 16.75 -3.59 -3.97
CA PHE A 54 16.85 -3.04 -2.62
C PHE A 54 16.85 -4.17 -1.61
N THR A 55 17.30 -3.90 -0.40
CA THR A 55 17.12 -4.80 0.74
C THR A 55 16.13 -4.12 1.68
N PHE A 56 15.16 -4.85 2.24
CA PHE A 56 14.34 -4.34 3.32
C PHE A 56 15.23 -4.18 4.56
N GLU A 57 15.77 -2.97 4.75
CA GLU A 57 16.71 -2.66 5.83
C GLU A 57 15.95 -2.39 7.14
N ASN A 58 16.61 -2.63 8.28
CA ASN A 58 16.09 -2.27 9.60
C ASN A 58 15.64 -0.79 9.63
N PRO A 59 14.33 -0.52 9.75
CA PRO A 59 13.77 0.83 9.61
C PRO A 59 14.28 1.81 10.68
N ARG A 60 14.80 1.28 11.80
CA ARG A 60 15.35 2.07 12.91
C ARG A 60 16.66 2.77 12.56
N GLN A 61 17.45 2.19 11.65
CA GLN A 61 18.76 2.72 11.26
C GLN A 61 18.74 3.40 9.88
N THR A 62 17.73 3.11 9.07
CA THR A 62 17.69 3.55 7.67
C THR A 62 16.66 4.65 7.46
N PHE A 63 17.14 5.89 7.51
CA PHE A 63 16.35 7.08 7.19
C PHE A 63 17.18 8.11 6.41
N LYS A 64 17.86 7.62 5.38
CA LYS A 64 18.85 8.37 4.61
C LYS A 64 18.16 9.39 3.70
N ASP A 65 18.75 10.59 3.56
CA ASP A 65 18.22 11.65 2.70
C ASP A 65 18.14 11.25 1.21
N TYR A 66 17.33 11.96 0.45
CA TYR A 66 17.30 11.85 -1.00
C TYR A 66 18.69 12.11 -1.62
N VAL A 67 19.03 11.36 -2.68
CA VAL A 67 20.23 11.58 -3.50
C VAL A 67 19.84 11.45 -4.96
N PHE A 68 20.17 12.45 -5.78
CA PHE A 68 19.94 12.40 -7.21
C PHE A 68 20.67 11.19 -7.84
N ASN A 69 19.94 10.44 -8.66
CA ASN A 69 20.40 9.20 -9.30
C ASN A 69 20.98 8.13 -8.35
N LYS A 70 20.46 8.04 -7.13
CA LYS A 70 20.66 6.88 -6.25
C LYS A 70 19.37 6.65 -5.47
N ASP A 71 18.59 5.68 -5.90
CA ASP A 71 17.29 5.48 -5.27
C ASP A 71 17.45 4.96 -3.85
N ARG A 72 16.58 5.43 -2.98
CA ARG A 72 16.53 5.09 -1.57
C ARG A 72 15.07 4.88 -1.20
N LEU A 73 14.86 3.85 -0.38
CA LEU A 73 13.62 3.66 0.35
C LEU A 73 13.80 4.27 1.74
N VAL A 74 12.73 4.84 2.28
CA VAL A 74 12.63 5.23 3.68
C VAL A 74 11.44 4.54 4.30
N TYR A 75 11.53 4.30 5.60
CA TYR A 75 10.58 3.45 6.30
C TYR A 75 9.99 4.23 7.48
N PRO A 76 9.16 5.27 7.22
CA PRO A 76 8.44 5.93 8.30
C PRO A 76 7.44 4.95 8.93
N LEU A 77 7.11 5.21 10.20
CA LEU A 77 6.02 4.49 10.84
C LEU A 77 4.69 4.95 10.25
N ILE A 78 3.94 4.02 9.67
CA ILE A 78 2.62 4.24 9.09
C ILE A 78 1.77 3.03 9.46
N THR A 79 0.67 3.24 10.16
CA THR A 79 -0.24 2.14 10.45
C THR A 79 -1.22 1.97 9.29
N VAL A 80 -1.39 0.72 8.89
CA VAL A 80 -2.15 0.29 7.72
C VAL A 80 -3.21 -0.76 8.08
N GLY A 81 -3.42 -1.03 9.37
CA GLY A 81 -4.23 -2.14 9.87
C GLY A 81 -3.64 -2.78 11.12
N GLU A 82 -4.04 -4.02 11.41
CA GLU A 82 -3.62 -4.77 12.61
C GLU A 82 -2.09 -4.89 12.76
N SER A 83 -1.57 -4.64 13.97
CA SER A 83 -0.22 -5.08 14.31
C SER A 83 -0.32 -6.54 14.72
N ASP A 84 0.50 -7.42 14.16
CA ASP A 84 0.53 -8.86 14.46
C ASP A 84 0.92 -9.19 15.93
N SER A 85 1.02 -8.19 16.81
CA SER A 85 1.40 -8.34 18.20
C SER A 85 0.20 -8.12 19.14
N SER A 86 0.00 -9.07 20.05
CA SER A 86 -0.87 -8.94 21.23
C SER A 86 -0.29 -7.99 22.29
N ALA A 87 0.86 -7.38 22.02
CA ALA A 87 1.61 -6.51 22.92
C ALA A 87 1.41 -5.03 22.58
N ASN A 88 1.59 -4.16 23.58
CA ASN A 88 1.62 -2.71 23.37
C ASN A 88 2.96 -2.26 22.75
N ALA A 89 3.25 -2.67 21.50
CA ALA A 89 4.53 -2.45 20.84
C ALA A 89 4.38 -2.26 19.32
N THR A 90 5.38 -1.63 18.69
CA THR A 90 5.56 -1.71 17.23
C THR A 90 6.30 -2.98 16.83
N ILE A 91 6.05 -3.42 15.60
CA ILE A 91 6.78 -4.48 14.90
C ILE A 91 7.35 -3.96 13.57
N ASP A 92 8.22 -4.73 12.93
CA ASP A 92 8.86 -4.31 11.67
C ASP A 92 7.85 -4.05 10.54
N SER A 93 6.70 -4.74 10.54
CA SER A 93 5.65 -4.58 9.53
C SER A 93 4.84 -3.27 9.66
N ASP A 94 5.00 -2.51 10.75
CA ASP A 94 4.40 -1.17 10.90
C ASP A 94 5.21 -0.08 10.15
N TYR A 95 6.42 -0.40 9.66
CA TYR A 95 7.30 0.53 8.97
C TYR A 95 7.21 0.36 7.46
N ILE A 96 6.35 1.18 6.85
CA ILE A 96 6.00 1.04 5.44
C ILE A 96 7.07 1.66 4.55
N PRO A 97 7.64 0.93 3.58
CA PRO A 97 8.59 1.48 2.63
C PRO A 97 7.93 2.56 1.78
N CYS A 98 8.63 3.67 1.65
CA CYS A 98 8.22 4.81 0.87
C CYS A 98 9.33 5.18 -0.11
N VAL A 99 8.93 5.57 -1.33
CA VAL A 99 9.83 6.19 -2.29
C VAL A 99 9.78 7.71 -2.16
N TYR A 100 10.88 8.39 -2.49
CA TYR A 100 10.86 9.84 -2.63
C TYR A 100 10.07 10.24 -3.88
N ILE A 101 9.18 11.23 -3.75
CA ILE A 101 8.46 11.84 -4.87
C ILE A 101 9.45 12.36 -5.92
N LYS A 102 10.56 12.94 -5.48
CA LYS A 102 11.61 13.44 -6.36
C LYS A 102 12.28 12.34 -7.19
N ASN A 103 12.40 11.11 -6.69
CA ASN A 103 12.93 9.97 -7.47
C ASN A 103 12.01 9.66 -8.65
N VAL A 104 10.69 9.57 -8.41
CA VAL A 104 9.69 9.29 -9.45
C VAL A 104 9.62 10.46 -10.44
N TRP A 105 9.56 11.70 -9.93
CA TRP A 105 9.54 12.92 -10.74
C TRP A 105 10.72 12.99 -11.71
N ASP A 106 11.96 12.87 -11.21
CA ASP A 106 13.15 12.97 -12.06
C ASP A 106 13.19 11.88 -13.12
N LYS A 107 12.81 10.64 -12.77
CA LYS A 107 12.78 9.51 -13.71
C LYS A 107 11.81 9.73 -14.86
N ILE A 108 10.62 10.28 -14.60
CA ILE A 108 9.64 10.58 -15.65
C ILE A 108 10.24 11.52 -16.69
N PHE A 109 10.91 12.60 -16.28
CA PHE A 109 11.55 13.52 -17.22
C PHE A 109 12.79 12.92 -17.88
N GLN A 110 13.63 12.21 -17.13
CA GLN A 110 14.83 11.54 -17.66
C GLN A 110 14.47 10.48 -18.71
N ALA A 111 13.39 9.72 -18.52
CA ALA A 111 12.87 8.76 -19.49
C ALA A 111 12.50 9.41 -20.83
N GLN A 112 12.07 10.68 -20.80
CA GLN A 112 11.77 11.47 -21.99
C GLN A 112 13.00 12.22 -22.54
N GLY A 113 14.17 12.04 -21.94
CA GLY A 113 15.41 12.75 -22.30
C GLY A 113 15.45 14.21 -21.85
N TYR A 114 14.62 14.61 -20.89
CA TYR A 114 14.57 15.96 -20.34
C TYR A 114 15.18 16.04 -18.94
N THR A 115 15.64 17.23 -18.59
CA THR A 115 16.05 17.59 -17.23
C THR A 115 15.13 18.69 -16.68
N VAL A 116 14.89 18.68 -15.37
CA VAL A 116 14.05 19.70 -14.72
C VAL A 116 14.92 20.77 -14.09
N SER A 117 14.67 22.02 -14.45
CA SER A 117 15.24 23.20 -13.80
C SER A 117 14.17 23.86 -12.94
N SER A 118 14.36 23.84 -11.63
CA SER A 118 13.39 24.38 -10.67
C SER A 118 14.07 24.73 -9.35
N THR A 119 13.70 25.85 -8.76
CA THR A 119 14.04 26.21 -7.38
C THR A 119 13.17 25.39 -6.43
N PHE A 120 11.86 25.35 -6.70
CA PHE A 120 10.90 24.64 -5.88
C PHE A 120 11.11 23.12 -5.85
N CYS A 121 11.24 22.45 -7.00
CA CYS A 121 11.43 21.00 -7.03
C CYS A 121 12.81 20.57 -6.49
N ASN A 122 13.76 21.50 -6.37
CA ASN A 122 15.06 21.28 -5.76
C ASN A 122 15.15 21.88 -4.34
N SER A 123 14.01 22.16 -3.71
CA SER A 123 13.95 22.62 -2.31
C SER A 123 14.04 21.46 -1.32
N ASP A 124 14.25 21.77 -0.04
CA ASP A 124 14.19 20.78 1.04
C ASP A 124 12.78 20.23 1.22
N PHE A 125 11.76 21.06 1.03
CA PHE A 125 10.36 20.63 1.08
C PHE A 125 10.09 19.54 0.05
N PHE A 126 10.39 19.79 -1.23
CA PHE A 126 10.05 18.85 -2.30
C PHE A 126 10.93 17.58 -2.25
N ARG A 127 12.19 17.68 -1.85
CA ARG A 127 13.08 16.53 -1.66
C ARG A 127 12.67 15.60 -0.52
N ASN A 128 11.92 16.11 0.47
CA ASN A 128 11.42 15.32 1.59
C ASN A 128 9.98 14.81 1.40
N LEU A 129 9.35 15.08 0.26
CA LEU A 129 8.08 14.45 -0.07
C LEU A 129 8.30 12.97 -0.39
N ILE A 130 7.49 12.12 0.24
CA ILE A 130 7.54 10.68 0.10
C ILE A 130 6.16 10.12 -0.23
N MET A 131 6.15 8.98 -0.93
CA MET A 131 4.97 8.23 -1.29
C MET A 131 5.10 6.80 -0.78
N PRO A 132 4.19 6.37 0.10
CA PRO A 132 4.14 4.99 0.57
C PRO A 132 3.88 4.02 -0.56
N LEU A 133 4.63 2.92 -0.57
CA LEU A 133 4.43 1.82 -1.49
C LEU A 133 3.25 0.95 -1.05
N ILE A 134 2.69 0.20 -2.00
CA ILE A 134 1.84 -0.95 -1.71
C ILE A 134 2.74 -2.01 -1.08
N PHE A 135 2.70 -2.13 0.25
CA PHE A 135 3.64 -2.98 1.00
C PHE A 135 3.29 -4.46 0.95
N GLN A 136 2.02 -4.80 0.74
CA GLN A 136 1.65 -6.14 0.30
C GLN A 136 2.34 -6.39 -1.05
N LYS A 137 3.04 -7.52 -1.16
CA LYS A 137 3.60 -7.98 -2.44
C LYS A 137 2.46 -7.95 -3.48
N PRO A 138 2.52 -7.10 -4.52
CA PRO A 138 1.49 -7.06 -5.57
C PRO A 138 1.40 -8.44 -6.24
N LYS A 139 0.26 -8.86 -6.77
CA LYS A 139 0.15 -10.19 -7.43
C LYS A 139 1.20 -10.44 -8.52
N GLU A 140 1.65 -9.38 -9.18
CA GLU A 140 2.70 -9.38 -10.21
C GLU A 140 4.14 -9.53 -9.65
N ILE A 141 4.31 -9.32 -8.33
CA ILE A 141 5.55 -9.54 -7.55
C ILE A 141 5.38 -10.72 -6.57
N THR A 142 4.16 -11.13 -6.23
CA THR A 142 3.91 -12.41 -5.61
C THR A 142 4.23 -13.46 -6.66
N ASP A 143 5.50 -13.85 -6.66
CA ASP A 143 5.73 -15.26 -6.48
C ASP A 143 5.07 -15.57 -5.12
N LEU A 144 3.79 -15.97 -5.13
CA LEU A 144 3.35 -16.91 -4.11
C LEU A 144 4.43 -17.96 -4.17
N SER A 145 5.23 -18.11 -3.12
CA SER A 145 6.15 -19.22 -3.03
C SER A 145 5.24 -20.43 -2.87
N PHE A 146 4.76 -20.89 -4.01
CA PHE A 146 3.66 -21.82 -4.16
C PHE A 146 4.31 -23.18 -4.18
N GLY A 147 4.02 -23.97 -3.15
CA GLY A 147 4.34 -25.38 -3.13
C GLY A 147 3.04 -26.15 -3.18
N ARG A 148 2.86 -27.01 -4.17
CA ARG A 148 1.75 -27.96 -4.19
C ARG A 148 2.24 -29.36 -4.46
N VAL A 149 1.80 -30.26 -3.61
CA VAL A 149 1.93 -31.70 -3.79
C VAL A 149 0.56 -32.27 -4.12
N SER A 150 0.49 -33.16 -5.11
CA SER A 150 -0.76 -33.84 -5.46
C SER A 150 -0.54 -35.28 -5.89
N SER A 151 -1.55 -36.12 -5.67
CA SER A 151 -1.60 -37.48 -6.18
C SER A 151 -2.31 -37.53 -7.52
N SER A 152 -1.67 -38.11 -8.55
CA SER A 152 -2.30 -38.33 -9.86
C SER A 152 -3.01 -39.70 -9.96
N VAL A 153 -2.76 -40.59 -8.99
CA VAL A 153 -3.27 -41.97 -8.95
C VAL A 153 -3.94 -42.31 -7.62
N GLU A 154 -4.72 -43.39 -7.62
CA GLU A 154 -5.31 -43.98 -6.41
C GLU A 154 -4.23 -44.76 -5.64
N GLU A 155 -4.19 -44.58 -4.32
CA GLU A 155 -3.29 -45.31 -3.42
C GLU A 155 -4.11 -46.12 -2.41
N THR A 156 -3.73 -47.38 -2.21
CA THR A 156 -4.21 -48.18 -1.09
C THR A 156 -3.36 -47.88 0.15
N ILE A 157 -3.97 -47.33 1.19
CA ILE A 157 -3.28 -46.97 2.45
C ILE A 157 -3.03 -48.23 3.28
N PHE A 158 -4.07 -49.06 3.46
CA PHE A 158 -3.97 -50.36 4.11
C PHE A 158 -5.10 -51.27 3.66
N THR A 159 -4.87 -52.58 3.79
CA THR A 159 -5.89 -53.62 3.69
C THR A 159 -5.87 -54.44 4.98
N LEU A 160 -7.04 -54.72 5.54
CA LEU A 160 -7.23 -55.70 6.61
C LEU A 160 -7.82 -56.94 5.98
N ASP A 161 -7.11 -58.05 6.05
CA ASP A 161 -7.61 -59.35 5.61
C ASP A 161 -8.05 -60.19 6.81
N TYR A 162 -9.27 -60.71 6.75
CA TYR A 162 -9.90 -61.54 7.79
C TYR A 162 -9.79 -63.04 7.42
N GLY A 163 -8.62 -63.49 6.95
CA GLY A 163 -8.42 -64.83 6.37
C GLY A 163 -8.39 -66.00 7.37
N GLU A 164 -8.71 -67.20 6.88
CA GLU A 164 -8.53 -68.49 7.57
C GLU A 164 -7.03 -68.81 7.75
N THR A 165 -6.42 -68.44 8.87
CA THR A 165 -5.14 -69.06 9.26
C THR A 165 -5.36 -70.02 10.42
N ASP A 166 -5.19 -71.32 10.16
CA ASP A 166 -5.01 -72.39 11.17
C ASP A 166 -3.79 -72.14 12.10
N GLU A 167 -3.09 -71.01 11.94
CA GLU A 167 -2.02 -70.50 12.79
C GLU A 167 -2.45 -69.14 13.35
N GLY A 168 -2.57 -69.05 14.68
CA GLY A 168 -3.16 -67.92 15.37
C GLY A 168 -2.46 -66.57 15.08
N VAL A 169 -3.29 -65.52 15.02
CA VAL A 169 -2.93 -64.10 14.98
C VAL A 169 -2.25 -63.65 13.67
N ALA A 170 -3.01 -62.97 12.81
CA ALA A 170 -2.47 -62.26 11.66
C ALA A 170 -1.79 -60.95 12.09
N TYR A 171 -0.58 -60.72 11.59
CA TYR A 171 0.15 -59.46 11.74
C TYR A 171 0.08 -58.67 10.44
N GLU A 172 -0.55 -57.51 10.49
CA GLU A 172 -0.55 -56.54 9.38
C GLU A 172 0.40 -55.40 9.75
N GLU A 173 1.28 -55.01 8.82
CA GLU A 173 2.14 -53.84 8.96
C GLU A 173 1.65 -52.73 8.02
N PRO A 174 0.68 -51.90 8.47
CA PRO A 174 0.22 -50.77 7.69
C PRO A 174 1.34 -49.72 7.61
N ARG A 175 1.37 -48.91 6.55
CA ARG A 175 2.31 -47.77 6.38
C ARG A 175 2.05 -46.59 7.32
N SER A 176 1.58 -46.87 8.53
CA SER A 176 1.24 -45.88 9.53
C SER A 176 2.48 -45.18 10.06
N ILE A 177 2.32 -43.93 10.50
CA ILE A 177 3.39 -43.14 11.10
C ILE A 177 3.94 -43.90 12.32
N GLY A 178 5.25 -44.09 12.33
CA GLY A 178 5.96 -44.86 13.36
C GLY A 178 5.84 -46.38 13.22
N ASN A 179 5.38 -46.88 12.07
CA ASN A 179 5.17 -48.31 11.79
C ASN A 179 4.42 -49.03 12.91
N GLN A 180 3.28 -48.47 13.32
CA GLN A 180 2.48 -49.07 14.37
C GLN A 180 1.85 -50.37 13.88
N SER A 181 2.36 -51.50 14.38
CA SER A 181 1.70 -52.80 14.22
C SER A 181 0.50 -52.88 15.15
N PHE A 182 -0.57 -53.49 14.66
CA PHE A 182 -1.72 -53.86 15.49
C PHE A 182 -1.98 -55.35 15.34
N THR A 183 -2.67 -55.92 16.31
CA THR A 183 -2.97 -57.35 16.36
C THR A 183 -4.44 -57.57 16.14
N ILE A 184 -4.76 -58.55 15.29
CA ILE A 184 -6.12 -59.02 15.06
C ILE A 184 -6.23 -60.45 15.64
N ASP A 185 -7.32 -60.76 16.33
CA ASP A 185 -7.56 -62.10 16.88
C ASP A 185 -7.89 -63.14 15.78
N GLU A 186 -8.02 -64.42 16.17
CA GLU A 186 -8.31 -65.56 15.28
C GLU A 186 -9.64 -65.43 14.51
N TYR A 187 -10.50 -64.47 14.88
CA TYR A 187 -11.78 -64.20 14.23
C TYR A 187 -11.76 -62.91 13.41
N GLY A 188 -10.62 -62.23 13.31
CA GLY A 188 -10.53 -60.95 12.64
C GLY A 188 -10.93 -59.74 13.51
N TYR A 189 -11.19 -59.93 14.80
CA TYR A 189 -11.65 -58.89 15.71
C TYR A 189 -10.53 -58.43 16.65
N ASN A 190 -10.65 -57.21 17.16
CA ASN A 190 -9.91 -56.78 18.33
C ASN A 190 -10.94 -56.25 19.34
N ASP A 191 -10.90 -56.74 20.57
CA ASP A 191 -11.75 -56.24 21.67
C ASP A 191 -11.35 -54.82 22.12
N SER A 192 -10.31 -54.23 21.51
CA SER A 192 -9.79 -52.91 21.81
C SER A 192 -9.70 -51.99 20.60
N ASP A 193 -10.02 -50.72 20.84
CA ASP A 193 -9.88 -49.63 19.88
C ASP A 193 -8.40 -49.47 19.49
N PHE A 194 -8.14 -49.31 18.20
CA PHE A 194 -6.81 -48.97 17.68
C PHE A 194 -6.88 -47.75 16.78
N VAL A 195 -5.76 -47.04 16.68
CA VAL A 195 -5.63 -45.80 15.90
C VAL A 195 -4.42 -45.95 15.00
N LEU A 196 -4.60 -45.62 13.72
CA LEU A 196 -3.52 -45.58 12.74
C LEU A 196 -3.49 -44.20 12.10
N ASP A 197 -2.33 -43.57 12.11
CA ASP A 197 -2.07 -42.28 11.46
C ASP A 197 -1.29 -42.50 10.16
N PHE A 198 -1.62 -41.78 9.09
CA PHE A 198 -0.99 -41.89 7.77
C PHE A 198 -0.74 -40.51 7.19
N ILE A 199 0.30 -40.36 6.37
CA ILE A 199 0.50 -39.17 5.52
C ILE A 199 0.03 -39.50 4.11
N THR A 200 -0.68 -38.57 3.48
CA THR A 200 -1.08 -38.74 2.07
C THR A 200 0.12 -38.71 1.15
N SER A 201 0.18 -39.65 0.20
CA SER A 201 1.24 -39.67 -0.79
C SER A 201 1.00 -38.65 -1.91
N ALA A 202 2.08 -38.29 -2.61
CA ALA A 202 2.06 -37.47 -3.82
C ALA A 202 3.07 -38.00 -4.84
N ASP A 203 2.81 -37.74 -6.12
CA ASP A 203 3.68 -38.09 -7.24
C ASP A 203 3.95 -36.90 -8.18
N THR A 204 3.25 -35.79 -7.94
CA THR A 204 3.33 -34.57 -8.73
C THR A 204 3.66 -33.40 -7.80
N LEU A 205 4.71 -32.66 -8.16
CA LEU A 205 5.11 -31.42 -7.50
C LEU A 205 4.89 -30.24 -8.45
N GLN A 206 4.34 -29.15 -7.92
CA GLN A 206 4.40 -27.84 -8.53
C GLN A 206 5.06 -26.89 -7.53
N ASP A 207 6.19 -26.31 -7.92
CA ASP A 207 6.98 -25.42 -7.07
C ASP A 207 7.40 -24.18 -7.85
N ASP A 208 6.99 -23.02 -7.36
CA ASP A 208 7.31 -21.73 -7.95
C ASP A 208 8.52 -21.05 -7.25
N ALA A 209 9.24 -21.75 -6.36
CA ALA A 209 10.47 -21.25 -5.74
C ALA A 209 11.61 -21.03 -6.76
N PRO A 210 12.43 -19.97 -6.61
CA PRO A 210 13.56 -19.73 -7.49
C PRO A 210 14.61 -20.84 -7.34
N LEU A 211 14.83 -21.60 -8.43
CA LEU A 211 15.80 -22.69 -8.50
C LEU A 211 17.21 -22.21 -8.12
N GLN A 212 17.83 -22.84 -7.12
CA GLN A 212 19.28 -22.73 -6.93
C GLN A 212 19.99 -23.53 -8.01
N GLN A 213 20.92 -22.89 -8.73
CA GLN A 213 21.60 -23.53 -9.85
C GLN A 213 22.48 -24.70 -9.39
N GLY A 214 22.04 -25.93 -9.63
CA GLY A 214 22.81 -27.15 -9.37
C GLY A 214 22.22 -28.11 -8.31
N GLU A 215 21.10 -27.75 -7.68
CA GLU A 215 20.41 -28.56 -6.66
C GLU A 215 19.12 -29.19 -7.23
N ASP A 216 18.69 -30.33 -6.68
CA ASP A 216 17.46 -31.03 -7.07
C ASP A 216 16.22 -30.26 -6.57
N THR A 217 15.15 -30.28 -7.37
CA THR A 217 13.90 -29.58 -7.09
C THR A 217 13.09 -30.21 -5.96
N ASP A 218 13.32 -31.49 -5.64
CA ASP A 218 12.57 -32.22 -4.61
C ASP A 218 13.06 -31.95 -3.17
N ASP A 219 14.31 -31.51 -3.00
CA ASP A 219 14.94 -31.28 -1.69
C ASP A 219 15.04 -29.80 -1.27
N TYR A 220 14.82 -28.85 -2.18
CA TYR A 220 15.11 -27.42 -1.96
C TYR A 220 13.96 -26.44 -2.21
N GLY A 221 12.73 -26.95 -2.27
CA GLY A 221 11.53 -26.20 -2.64
C GLY A 221 10.45 -26.08 -1.55
N ASN A 222 9.38 -25.36 -1.84
CA ASN A 222 8.18 -25.32 -1.00
C ASN A 222 7.28 -26.55 -1.19
N ALA A 223 7.53 -27.37 -2.22
CA ALA A 223 6.89 -28.67 -2.43
C ALA A 223 7.97 -29.76 -2.46
N GLN A 224 7.79 -30.80 -1.66
CA GLN A 224 8.77 -31.88 -1.52
C GLN A 224 8.10 -33.25 -1.57
N LEU A 225 8.80 -34.23 -2.14
CA LEU A 225 8.42 -35.64 -2.03
C LEU A 225 9.28 -36.27 -0.93
N GLY A 226 8.64 -36.65 0.18
CA GLY A 226 9.29 -37.27 1.33
C GLY A 226 9.70 -38.73 1.08
N ILE A 227 9.74 -39.52 2.15
CA ILE A 227 10.22 -40.91 2.10
C ILE A 227 9.32 -41.77 1.20
N GLU A 228 9.94 -42.68 0.44
CA GLU A 228 9.27 -43.66 -0.42
C GLU A 228 8.83 -44.89 0.39
N HIS A 229 7.57 -45.30 0.20
CA HIS A 229 6.92 -46.40 0.94
C HIS A 229 6.55 -47.57 0.02
N THR A 230 6.10 -48.69 0.62
CA THR A 230 5.63 -49.89 -0.09
C THR A 230 4.62 -49.54 -1.17
N GLY A 231 4.95 -49.80 -2.43
CA GLY A 231 4.16 -49.40 -3.61
C GLY A 231 4.81 -48.34 -4.48
N GLY A 232 5.94 -47.75 -4.05
CA GLY A 232 6.71 -46.77 -4.81
C GLY A 232 6.19 -45.33 -4.68
N PHE A 233 5.30 -45.08 -3.71
CA PHE A 233 4.71 -43.78 -3.44
C PHE A 233 5.53 -43.01 -2.41
N LYS A 234 5.68 -41.71 -2.60
CA LYS A 234 6.38 -40.82 -1.66
C LYS A 234 5.39 -39.95 -0.89
N ASN A 235 5.69 -39.62 0.35
CA ASN A 235 4.86 -38.69 1.13
C ASN A 235 4.80 -37.31 0.46
N GLY A 236 3.61 -36.73 0.33
CA GLY A 236 3.46 -35.37 -0.16
C GLY A 236 3.64 -34.36 0.97
N LEU A 237 4.67 -33.51 0.88
CA LEU A 237 5.01 -32.52 1.90
C LEU A 237 5.08 -31.12 1.29
N VAL A 238 4.69 -30.12 2.06
CA VAL A 238 4.94 -28.71 1.73
C VAL A 238 5.78 -28.07 2.82
N VAL A 239 6.71 -27.19 2.45
CA VAL A 239 7.74 -26.68 3.35
C VAL A 239 7.80 -25.15 3.27
N ALA A 240 7.97 -24.49 4.41
CA ALA A 240 8.31 -23.07 4.47
C ALA A 240 9.81 -22.86 4.15
N ALA A 241 10.28 -23.33 2.99
CA ALA A 241 11.71 -23.42 2.68
C ALA A 241 12.36 -22.06 2.41
N GLN A 242 11.57 -21.07 1.97
CA GLN A 242 12.05 -19.76 1.55
C GLN A 242 12.12 -18.70 2.67
N GLY A 243 11.78 -19.05 3.92
CA GLY A 243 11.89 -18.16 5.08
C GLY A 243 10.77 -18.34 6.10
N SER A 244 10.92 -17.70 7.25
CA SER A 244 9.86 -17.57 8.24
C SER A 244 8.77 -16.61 7.75
N GLY A 245 7.51 -16.85 8.08
CA GLY A 245 6.41 -15.97 7.72
C GLY A 245 5.03 -16.55 7.99
N THR A 246 4.01 -15.90 7.44
CA THR A 246 2.62 -16.35 7.50
C THR A 246 2.27 -17.06 6.20
N PHE A 247 1.57 -18.19 6.29
CA PHE A 247 1.23 -19.03 5.15
C PHE A 247 -0.24 -19.47 5.21
N ASN A 248 -0.86 -19.60 4.04
CA ASN A 248 -2.12 -20.31 3.89
C ASN A 248 -1.85 -21.73 3.43
N LEU A 249 -2.47 -22.69 4.10
CA LEU A 249 -2.41 -24.11 3.74
C LEU A 249 -3.80 -24.57 3.29
N ASN A 250 -3.87 -25.12 2.09
CA ASN A 250 -5.09 -25.68 1.51
C ASN A 250 -4.89 -27.16 1.20
N ALA A 251 -5.84 -27.98 1.58
CA ALA A 251 -5.78 -29.41 1.32
C ALA A 251 -7.14 -30.00 0.94
N GLU A 252 -7.12 -30.96 0.03
CA GLU A 252 -8.28 -31.76 -0.33
C GLU A 252 -7.89 -33.23 -0.35
N VAL A 253 -8.75 -34.08 0.20
CA VAL A 253 -8.60 -35.53 0.10
C VAL A 253 -9.94 -36.21 -0.01
N SER A 254 -9.99 -37.19 -0.91
CA SER A 254 -11.11 -38.11 -1.06
C SER A 254 -10.65 -39.49 -0.62
N ILE A 255 -11.30 -40.03 0.40
CA ILE A 255 -10.99 -41.32 1.02
C ILE A 255 -12.11 -42.30 0.71
N GLU A 256 -11.77 -43.48 0.22
CA GLU A 256 -12.69 -44.58 0.00
C GLU A 256 -12.43 -45.71 1.00
N PHE A 257 -13.48 -46.11 1.69
CA PHE A 257 -13.50 -47.32 2.51
C PHE A 257 -14.30 -48.39 1.78
N HIS A 258 -13.70 -49.55 1.54
CA HIS A 258 -14.31 -50.67 0.81
C HIS A 258 -14.27 -51.96 1.64
N SER A 259 -15.40 -52.68 1.68
CA SER A 259 -15.51 -54.05 2.20
C SER A 259 -15.98 -54.97 1.07
N ASP A 260 -15.33 -56.13 0.91
CA ASP A 260 -15.64 -57.12 -0.13
C ASP A 260 -16.85 -58.01 0.20
N GLY A 261 -17.37 -57.95 1.42
CA GLY A 261 -18.67 -58.48 1.80
C GLY A 261 -18.72 -60.01 1.99
N ASP A 262 -18.71 -60.50 3.24
CA ASP A 262 -18.91 -61.92 3.57
C ASP A 262 -20.23 -62.14 4.33
N ALA A 263 -21.05 -63.10 3.88
CA ALA A 263 -22.35 -63.43 4.49
C ALA A 263 -22.29 -63.75 6.01
N ASN A 264 -21.11 -64.10 6.54
CA ASN A 264 -20.88 -64.37 7.96
C ASN A 264 -20.20 -63.20 8.71
N ALA A 265 -19.90 -62.08 8.04
CA ALA A 265 -19.20 -60.96 8.64
C ALA A 265 -20.11 -60.09 9.54
N GLY A 266 -19.49 -59.55 10.58
CA GLY A 266 -20.14 -58.72 11.58
C GLY A 266 -20.41 -57.28 11.15
N ARG A 267 -20.43 -56.40 12.14
CA ARG A 267 -20.42 -54.94 11.91
C ARG A 267 -19.19 -54.35 12.59
N MET A 268 -18.69 -53.25 12.05
CA MET A 268 -17.62 -52.47 12.66
C MET A 268 -18.00 -51.01 12.71
N SER A 269 -17.44 -50.31 13.69
CA SER A 269 -17.50 -48.85 13.76
C SER A 269 -16.13 -48.24 13.51
N TYR A 270 -16.08 -47.23 12.66
CA TYR A 270 -14.86 -46.47 12.38
C TYR A 270 -15.12 -44.97 12.38
N GLN A 271 -14.05 -44.22 12.55
CA GLN A 271 -14.03 -42.77 12.34
C GLN A 271 -12.77 -42.39 11.57
N LEU A 272 -12.92 -41.49 10.62
CA LEU A 272 -11.83 -40.84 9.89
C LEU A 272 -11.69 -39.42 10.41
N GLN A 273 -10.47 -39.06 10.76
CA GLN A 273 -10.07 -37.70 11.07
C GLN A 273 -8.97 -37.30 10.08
N VAL A 274 -9.14 -36.19 9.39
CA VAL A 274 -8.14 -35.63 8.47
C VAL A 274 -7.65 -34.32 9.04
N SER A 275 -6.35 -34.06 8.93
CA SER A 275 -5.76 -32.82 9.42
C SER A 275 -4.63 -32.32 8.54
N ILE A 276 -4.52 -31.00 8.41
CA ILE A 276 -3.23 -30.38 8.04
C ILE A 276 -2.42 -30.33 9.32
N ALA A 277 -1.23 -30.92 9.31
CA ALA A 277 -0.40 -31.06 10.49
C ALA A 277 1.04 -30.61 10.23
N LYS A 278 1.65 -29.98 11.22
CA LYS A 278 3.05 -29.55 11.21
C LYS A 278 3.93 -30.64 11.81
N LEU A 279 5.03 -31.00 11.13
CA LEU A 279 6.07 -31.87 11.68
C LEU A 279 6.85 -31.10 12.76
N THR A 280 7.02 -31.72 13.93
CA THR A 280 7.65 -31.08 15.10
C THR A 280 8.98 -31.70 15.50
N SER A 281 9.19 -32.97 15.19
CA SER A 281 10.46 -33.68 15.39
C SER A 281 10.44 -35.01 14.62
N GLY A 282 11.61 -35.58 14.34
CA GLY A 282 11.75 -36.83 13.59
C GLY A 282 11.65 -36.62 12.07
N ALA A 283 11.56 -37.72 11.33
CA ALA A 283 11.31 -37.70 9.89
C ALA A 283 9.80 -37.72 9.59
N ASP A 284 9.42 -37.63 8.32
CA ASP A 284 8.03 -37.63 7.89
C ASP A 284 7.33 -39.00 8.08
N ASP A 285 8.06 -40.10 8.27
CA ASP A 285 7.51 -41.44 8.47
C ASP A 285 7.49 -41.93 9.92
N ASP A 286 8.35 -41.39 10.79
CA ASP A 286 8.47 -41.75 12.21
C ASP A 286 8.31 -40.57 13.19
N GLY A 287 8.09 -39.38 12.67
CA GLY A 287 8.07 -38.13 13.43
C GLY A 287 6.79 -37.83 14.17
N THR A 288 6.84 -36.76 14.97
CA THR A 288 5.72 -36.24 15.74
C THR A 288 5.07 -35.07 15.03
N PHE A 289 3.74 -35.08 14.93
CA PHE A 289 2.97 -34.04 14.26
C PHE A 289 2.03 -33.31 15.21
N THR A 290 1.88 -32.00 15.01
CA THR A 290 0.86 -31.17 15.67
C THR A 290 -0.19 -30.75 14.66
N ASP A 291 -1.46 -31.03 14.95
CA ASP A 291 -2.58 -30.73 14.04
C ASP A 291 -2.93 -29.23 14.08
N LEU A 292 -3.01 -28.60 12.91
CA LEU A 292 -3.36 -27.18 12.76
C LEU A 292 -4.87 -27.01 12.54
N VAL A 293 -5.42 -27.78 11.60
CA VAL A 293 -6.84 -27.86 11.32
C VAL A 293 -7.24 -29.32 11.24
N VAL A 294 -8.39 -29.65 11.81
CA VAL A 294 -8.89 -31.02 11.91
C VAL A 294 -10.33 -31.05 11.42
N LEU A 295 -10.62 -31.94 10.48
CA LEU A 295 -11.99 -32.36 10.15
C LEU A 295 -12.15 -33.84 10.47
N GLN A 296 -13.37 -34.24 10.80
CA GLN A 296 -13.68 -35.64 11.08
C GLN A 296 -15.07 -35.97 10.61
N ASN A 297 -15.28 -37.22 10.19
CA ASN A 297 -16.63 -37.73 9.98
C ASN A 297 -17.27 -38.13 11.32
N ASN A 298 -18.58 -38.36 11.30
CA ASN A 298 -19.26 -39.02 12.41
C ASN A 298 -18.75 -40.46 12.51
N THR A 299 -18.83 -41.06 13.71
CA THR A 299 -18.57 -42.50 13.84
C THR A 299 -19.59 -43.26 13.02
N GLU A 300 -19.12 -43.95 11.97
CA GLU A 300 -19.94 -44.73 11.08
C GLU A 300 -19.91 -46.19 11.52
N THR A 301 -21.08 -46.82 11.57
CA THR A 301 -21.20 -48.27 11.76
C THR A 301 -21.60 -48.88 10.44
N ILE A 302 -20.74 -49.74 9.91
CA ILE A 302 -20.97 -50.43 8.65
C ILE A 302 -21.25 -51.90 8.91
N TYR A 303 -22.09 -52.47 8.06
CA TYR A 303 -22.25 -53.90 7.97
C TYR A 303 -21.24 -54.42 6.97
N LEU A 304 -20.50 -55.43 7.36
CA LEU A 304 -19.48 -56.07 6.52
C LEU A 304 -20.10 -57.04 5.50
N HIS A 305 -21.44 -56.98 5.35
CA HIS A 305 -22.21 -57.62 4.30
C HIS A 305 -23.54 -56.87 4.09
N PRO A 306 -23.99 -56.65 2.84
CA PRO A 306 -23.31 -56.99 1.57
C PRO A 306 -22.05 -56.11 1.32
N VAL A 307 -21.35 -56.34 0.19
CA VAL A 307 -20.25 -55.48 -0.29
C VAL A 307 -20.64 -54.02 -0.12
N THR A 308 -19.81 -53.24 0.56
CA THR A 308 -20.13 -51.85 0.88
C THR A 308 -18.94 -50.95 0.59
N THR A 309 -19.22 -49.82 -0.07
CA THR A 309 -18.22 -48.76 -0.34
C THR A 309 -18.74 -47.44 0.22
N HIS A 310 -17.92 -46.77 1.01
CA HIS A 310 -18.16 -45.44 1.56
C HIS A 310 -17.08 -44.48 1.08
N THR A 311 -17.49 -43.32 0.58
CA THR A 311 -16.57 -42.26 0.14
C THR A 311 -16.73 -41.05 1.04
N HIS A 312 -15.61 -40.52 1.50
CA HIS A 312 -15.52 -39.33 2.34
C HIS A 312 -14.65 -38.29 1.65
N GLN A 313 -15.13 -37.05 1.54
CA GLN A 313 -14.36 -35.94 0.99
C GLN A 313 -14.15 -34.90 2.08
N PHE A 314 -12.89 -34.45 2.22
CA PHE A 314 -12.50 -33.44 3.19
C PHE A 314 -11.78 -32.30 2.46
N ASN A 315 -12.24 -31.07 2.72
CA ASN A 315 -11.59 -29.84 2.26
C ASN A 315 -11.14 -29.08 3.51
N LEU A 316 -9.83 -28.88 3.65
CA LEU A 316 -9.23 -28.24 4.80
C LEU A 316 -8.55 -26.96 4.37
N GLU A 317 -8.72 -25.93 5.18
CA GLU A 317 -8.07 -24.64 5.02
C GLU A 317 -7.53 -24.21 6.39
N ALA A 318 -6.23 -23.94 6.45
CA ALA A 318 -5.59 -23.30 7.58
C ALA A 318 -5.05 -21.95 7.10
N LEU A 319 -5.70 -20.89 7.56
CA LEU A 319 -5.33 -19.51 7.24
C LEU A 319 -4.31 -18.98 8.24
N ASP A 320 -3.45 -18.10 7.77
CA ASP A 320 -2.51 -17.34 8.56
C ASP A 320 -1.60 -18.17 9.49
N VAL A 321 -1.14 -19.32 8.99
CA VAL A 321 -0.24 -20.22 9.71
C VAL A 321 1.15 -19.60 9.80
N SER A 322 1.57 -19.21 11.02
CA SER A 322 2.94 -18.78 11.28
C SER A 322 3.90 -19.96 11.22
N ALA A 323 4.91 -19.87 10.36
CA ALA A 323 5.92 -20.91 10.15
C ALA A 323 7.32 -20.30 10.13
N GLU A 324 8.29 -21.03 10.69
CA GLU A 324 9.71 -20.75 10.59
C GLU A 324 10.32 -21.38 9.33
N ALA A 325 11.48 -20.89 8.91
CA ALA A 325 12.18 -21.44 7.76
C ALA A 325 12.48 -22.94 7.98
N GLY A 326 12.03 -23.77 7.04
CA GLY A 326 12.19 -25.23 7.10
C GLY A 326 11.10 -25.98 7.87
N ASP A 327 10.06 -25.31 8.36
CA ASP A 327 8.87 -25.98 8.88
C ASP A 327 8.19 -26.81 7.78
N ILE A 328 7.84 -28.05 8.11
CA ILE A 328 7.24 -29.02 7.19
C ILE A 328 5.79 -29.26 7.57
N PHE A 329 4.91 -29.27 6.58
CA PHE A 329 3.48 -29.55 6.73
C PHE A 329 3.09 -30.76 5.88
N ALA A 330 2.19 -31.57 6.45
CA ALA A 330 1.67 -32.78 5.86
C ALA A 330 0.15 -32.83 5.98
N LEU A 331 -0.48 -33.52 5.05
CA LEU A 331 -1.88 -33.88 5.12
C LEU A 331 -1.96 -35.28 5.72
N LYS A 332 -2.50 -35.33 6.94
CA LYS A 332 -2.55 -36.54 7.77
C LYS A 332 -3.95 -37.13 7.80
N ILE A 333 -4.06 -38.44 7.66
CA ILE A 333 -5.28 -39.23 7.80
C ILE A 333 -5.14 -40.10 9.04
N LYS A 334 -6.05 -39.95 10.00
CA LYS A 334 -6.18 -40.78 11.19
C LYS A 334 -7.39 -41.69 11.04
N PHE A 335 -7.15 -42.99 11.03
CA PHE A 335 -8.16 -44.03 11.10
C PHE A 335 -8.34 -44.50 12.54
N ILE A 336 -9.54 -44.36 13.08
CA ILE A 336 -9.89 -44.79 14.44
C ILE A 336 -10.86 -45.97 14.33
N HIS A 337 -10.40 -47.14 14.75
CA HIS A 337 -11.23 -48.31 14.97
C HIS A 337 -11.88 -48.23 16.35
N LYS A 338 -13.21 -48.39 16.45
CA LYS A 338 -13.95 -48.10 17.69
C LYS A 338 -14.73 -49.26 18.32
N TYR A 339 -14.75 -50.44 17.67
CA TYR A 339 -15.38 -51.71 18.11
C TYR A 339 -15.93 -52.50 16.90
N ALA A 340 -15.85 -53.83 16.95
CA ALA A 340 -16.47 -54.72 15.98
C ALA A 340 -17.20 -55.89 16.68
N THR A 341 -18.37 -56.29 16.16
CA THR A 341 -19.15 -57.42 16.72
C THR A 341 -19.43 -58.48 15.67
N ASN A 342 -19.17 -59.74 16.01
CA ASN A 342 -19.66 -60.91 15.32
C ASN A 342 -21.21 -60.97 15.35
N GLN A 343 -21.84 -61.31 14.22
CA GLN A 343 -23.20 -61.84 14.21
C GLN A 343 -23.15 -63.37 14.08
N GLN A 344 -23.46 -64.07 15.17
CA GLN A 344 -23.63 -65.53 15.26
C GLN A 344 -22.39 -66.43 15.19
N GLY A 345 -21.42 -66.32 16.12
CA GLY A 345 -20.54 -67.41 16.58
C GLY A 345 -19.83 -68.29 15.54
N ILE A 346 -19.77 -67.85 14.28
CA ILE A 346 -19.20 -68.52 13.11
C ILE A 346 -18.10 -67.59 12.57
N ASN A 347 -17.00 -68.19 12.11
CA ASN A 347 -15.83 -67.47 11.61
C ASN A 347 -16.18 -66.78 10.27
N PRO A 348 -15.94 -65.47 10.09
CA PRO A 348 -15.97 -64.84 8.77
C PRO A 348 -14.75 -65.35 8.00
N ASN A 349 -14.94 -66.11 6.93
CA ASN A 349 -13.83 -66.88 6.37
C ASN A 349 -13.02 -66.11 5.31
N THR A 350 -13.47 -64.95 4.81
CA THR A 350 -12.78 -64.27 3.68
C THR A 350 -13.05 -62.75 3.51
N ASN A 351 -13.36 -61.97 4.56
CA ASN A 351 -13.65 -60.54 4.36
C ASN A 351 -12.35 -59.72 4.26
N THR A 352 -12.29 -58.74 3.37
CA THR A 352 -11.21 -57.75 3.30
C THR A 352 -11.76 -56.33 3.42
N LEU A 353 -11.08 -55.50 4.19
CA LEU A 353 -11.36 -54.07 4.33
C LEU A 353 -10.21 -53.29 3.75
N THR A 354 -10.48 -52.38 2.83
CA THR A 354 -9.45 -51.58 2.19
C THR A 354 -9.75 -50.10 2.34
N LEU A 355 -8.77 -49.33 2.82
CA LEU A 355 -8.81 -47.88 2.84
C LEU A 355 -7.93 -47.34 1.70
N LYS A 356 -8.49 -46.44 0.88
CA LYS A 356 -7.79 -45.84 -0.26
C LYS A 356 -7.92 -44.33 -0.28
N THR A 357 -6.91 -43.64 -0.80
CA THR A 357 -7.04 -42.25 -1.27
C THR A 357 -7.32 -42.24 -2.77
N LYS A 358 -8.22 -41.36 -3.23
CA LYS A 358 -8.50 -41.15 -4.65
C LYS A 358 -7.51 -40.14 -5.28
N PRO A 359 -7.34 -40.18 -6.61
CA PRO A 359 -6.56 -39.18 -7.34
C PRO A 359 -7.05 -37.75 -7.08
N ASN A 360 -6.18 -36.78 -7.32
CA ASN A 360 -6.37 -35.34 -7.12
C ASN A 360 -6.43 -34.91 -5.65
N SER A 361 -6.03 -35.78 -4.72
CA SER A 361 -5.78 -35.33 -3.35
C SER A 361 -4.55 -34.42 -3.36
N TYR A 362 -4.60 -33.30 -2.65
CA TYR A 362 -3.50 -32.33 -2.66
C TYR A 362 -3.30 -31.65 -1.31
N LEU A 363 -2.09 -31.16 -1.11
CA LEU A 363 -1.72 -30.20 -0.08
C LEU A 363 -0.95 -29.06 -0.75
N GLN A 364 -1.26 -27.84 -0.35
CA GLN A 364 -0.73 -26.63 -0.95
C GLN A 364 -0.34 -25.64 0.13
N ILE A 365 0.82 -25.01 -0.04
CA ILE A 365 1.31 -23.90 0.77
C ILE A 365 1.44 -22.65 -0.09
N GLU A 366 0.99 -21.53 0.47
CA GLU A 366 1.07 -20.22 -0.13
C GLU A 366 1.55 -19.22 0.92
N GLN A 367 2.70 -18.57 0.70
CA GLN A 367 3.13 -17.51 1.60
C GLN A 367 2.18 -16.31 1.50
N THR A 368 1.62 -15.91 2.64
CA THR A 368 0.78 -14.72 2.74
C THR A 368 1.60 -13.52 3.21
N GLY A 369 1.82 -12.62 2.24
CA GLY A 369 2.05 -11.18 2.38
C GLY A 369 2.80 -10.60 3.60
N SER A 370 4.05 -10.19 3.39
CA SER A 370 4.72 -8.91 3.77
C SER A 370 6.23 -9.07 3.51
N TYR A 371 7.01 -7.99 3.54
CA TYR A 371 8.48 -8.07 3.44
C TYR A 371 9.13 -8.25 4.81
N PHE A 372 10.17 -9.08 4.89
CA PHE A 372 10.96 -9.31 6.11
C PHE A 372 12.30 -8.60 6.08
N ASN A 373 12.85 -8.26 7.25
CA ASN A 373 14.15 -7.58 7.37
C ASN A 373 15.26 -8.44 6.74
N GLY A 374 16.06 -7.84 5.85
CA GLY A 374 17.08 -8.51 5.05
C GLY A 374 16.59 -9.06 3.71
N GLU A 375 15.27 -9.08 3.44
CA GLU A 375 14.73 -9.58 2.17
C GLU A 375 15.07 -8.65 1.00
N GLU A 376 15.37 -9.23 -0.17
CA GLU A 376 15.52 -8.44 -1.40
C GLU A 376 14.16 -7.96 -1.93
N ILE A 377 14.03 -6.65 -2.08
CA ILE A 377 12.91 -6.00 -2.75
C ILE A 377 13.29 -5.78 -4.22
N LYS A 378 12.71 -6.63 -5.08
CA LYS A 378 12.80 -6.52 -6.54
C LYS A 378 11.58 -5.78 -7.08
N GLY A 379 11.76 -5.08 -8.19
CA GLY A 379 10.64 -4.50 -8.93
C GLY A 379 9.83 -3.45 -8.16
N VAL A 380 10.48 -2.56 -7.40
CA VAL A 380 9.84 -1.46 -6.63
C VAL A 380 8.77 -0.71 -7.44
N GLN A 381 8.97 -0.57 -8.75
CA GLN A 381 8.01 0.07 -9.64
C GLN A 381 6.62 -0.58 -9.65
N ASN A 382 6.49 -1.89 -9.45
CA ASN A 382 5.17 -2.53 -9.42
C ASN A 382 4.47 -2.38 -8.06
N MET A 383 5.16 -1.85 -7.04
CA MET A 383 4.60 -1.50 -5.73
C MET A 383 4.19 -0.03 -5.64
N LEU A 384 4.46 0.77 -6.68
CA LEU A 384 3.97 2.14 -6.73
C LEU A 384 2.44 2.11 -6.77
N PRO A 385 1.75 3.07 -6.11
CA PRO A 385 0.32 3.21 -6.26
C PRO A 385 -0.08 3.33 -7.75
N LYS A 386 -1.13 2.61 -8.15
CA LYS A 386 -1.56 2.50 -9.55
C LYS A 386 -1.86 3.88 -10.15
N GLY A 387 -1.38 4.11 -11.37
CA GLY A 387 -1.70 5.31 -12.16
C GLY A 387 -0.67 5.60 -13.25
N THR A 388 -1.00 6.53 -14.14
CA THR A 388 -0.10 6.93 -15.23
C THR A 388 0.96 7.92 -14.76
N GLN A 389 2.07 7.99 -15.47
CA GLN A 389 3.10 9.01 -15.26
C GLN A 389 2.53 10.43 -15.43
N ALA A 390 1.60 10.63 -16.35
CA ALA A 390 0.90 11.89 -16.53
C ALA A 390 0.00 12.25 -15.33
N ASP A 391 -0.75 11.29 -14.78
CA ASP A 391 -1.56 11.53 -13.58
C ASP A 391 -0.69 11.94 -12.40
N PHE A 392 0.48 11.30 -12.22
CA PHE A 392 1.45 11.66 -11.18
C PHE A 392 1.94 13.11 -11.33
N VAL A 393 2.43 13.49 -12.52
CA VAL A 393 2.91 14.85 -12.79
C VAL A 393 1.78 15.87 -12.64
N LYS A 394 0.59 15.56 -13.14
CA LYS A 394 -0.60 16.40 -13.01
C LYS A 394 -1.02 16.55 -11.54
N GLY A 395 -0.98 15.46 -10.78
CA GLY A 395 -1.29 15.45 -9.35
C GLY A 395 -0.38 16.39 -8.57
N LEU A 396 0.95 16.33 -8.76
CA LEU A 396 1.88 17.27 -8.13
C LEU A 396 1.65 18.72 -8.60
N SER A 397 1.36 18.91 -9.89
CA SER A 397 1.04 20.22 -10.45
C SER A 397 -0.21 20.84 -9.82
N GLN A 398 -1.21 20.02 -9.50
CA GLN A 398 -2.44 20.42 -8.84
C GLN A 398 -2.30 20.62 -7.32
N LEU A 399 -1.27 20.06 -6.68
CA LEU A 399 -0.98 20.35 -5.26
C LEU A 399 -0.28 21.70 -5.12
N PHE A 400 0.70 21.97 -5.98
CA PHE A 400 1.61 23.11 -5.82
C PHE A 400 1.43 24.22 -6.87
N ASN A 401 0.34 24.15 -7.65
CA ASN A 401 0.04 25.06 -8.75
C ASN A 401 1.22 25.26 -9.73
N LEU A 402 1.87 24.16 -10.11
CA LEU A 402 3.10 24.19 -10.91
C LEU A 402 2.81 24.64 -12.35
N GLN A 403 3.66 25.54 -12.83
CA GLN A 403 3.66 26.07 -14.19
C GLN A 403 4.89 25.56 -14.94
N PHE A 404 4.71 25.25 -16.22
CA PHE A 404 5.74 24.61 -17.03
C PHE A 404 6.14 25.51 -18.20
N LYS A 405 7.44 25.60 -18.44
CA LYS A 405 8.02 26.10 -19.69
C LYS A 405 9.05 25.10 -20.15
N THR A 406 9.01 24.70 -21.40
CA THR A 406 9.96 23.73 -21.94
C THR A 406 10.82 24.37 -23.01
N ASP A 407 12.12 24.13 -22.92
CA ASP A 407 13.07 24.34 -24.00
C ASP A 407 13.35 22.97 -24.67
N PRO A 408 12.74 22.71 -25.84
CA PRO A 408 12.88 21.42 -26.52
C PRO A 408 14.26 21.20 -27.16
N ILE A 409 15.05 22.28 -27.33
CA ILE A 409 16.40 22.21 -27.93
C ILE A 409 17.40 21.79 -26.87
N SER A 410 17.43 22.48 -25.73
CA SER A 410 18.32 22.13 -24.61
C SER A 410 17.81 20.95 -23.77
N LYS A 411 16.57 20.50 -24.02
CA LYS A 411 15.88 19.44 -23.26
C LYS A 411 15.76 19.77 -21.77
N ILE A 412 15.40 21.03 -21.49
CA ILE A 412 15.17 21.53 -20.14
C ILE A 412 13.69 21.87 -19.97
N VAL A 413 13.08 21.35 -18.91
CA VAL A 413 11.74 21.75 -18.45
C VAL A 413 11.92 22.64 -17.22
N TYR A 414 11.56 23.91 -17.37
CA TYR A 414 11.47 24.88 -16.27
C TYR A 414 10.13 24.71 -15.56
N VAL A 415 10.17 24.52 -14.25
CA VAL A 415 8.98 24.28 -13.43
C VAL A 415 9.04 25.15 -12.19
N GLU A 416 8.02 25.96 -11.94
CA GLU A 416 7.88 26.72 -10.70
C GLU A 416 6.40 26.86 -10.30
N PRO A 417 6.08 27.03 -9.01
CA PRO A 417 4.75 27.44 -8.57
C PRO A 417 4.31 28.75 -9.24
N TYR A 418 3.01 28.92 -9.44
CA TYR A 418 2.41 30.06 -10.13
C TYR A 418 2.97 31.43 -9.70
N ASP A 419 3.11 31.64 -8.40
CA ASP A 419 3.55 32.90 -7.81
C ASP A 419 4.99 33.28 -8.17
N HIS A 420 5.81 32.29 -8.51
CA HIS A 420 7.23 32.43 -8.83
C HIS A 420 7.57 32.14 -10.29
N PHE A 421 6.57 31.79 -11.11
CA PHE A 421 6.78 31.45 -12.51
C PHE A 421 6.97 32.66 -13.43
N TYR A 422 6.20 33.73 -13.21
CA TYR A 422 6.27 34.93 -14.05
C TYR A 422 7.40 35.85 -13.62
N LYS A 423 8.11 36.40 -14.62
CA LYS A 423 9.18 37.36 -14.43
C LYS A 423 8.64 38.74 -14.04
N SER A 424 9.52 39.56 -13.48
CA SER A 424 9.17 40.92 -13.07
C SER A 424 8.73 41.79 -14.25
N THR A 425 7.97 42.86 -13.97
CA THR A 425 7.55 43.84 -14.98
C THR A 425 8.71 44.53 -15.68
N SER A 426 9.89 44.59 -15.06
CA SER A 426 11.10 45.16 -15.66
C SER A 426 11.62 44.34 -16.85
N GLU A 427 11.24 43.06 -16.92
CA GLU A 427 11.58 42.15 -18.03
C GLU A 427 10.43 41.97 -19.03
N ALA A 428 9.31 42.68 -18.84
CA ALA A 428 8.16 42.60 -19.71
C ALA A 428 8.52 43.05 -21.13
N VAL A 429 7.88 42.42 -22.12
CA VAL A 429 8.09 42.74 -23.54
C VAL A 429 7.00 43.70 -23.99
N ASP A 430 7.39 44.87 -24.49
CA ASP A 430 6.44 45.85 -25.04
C ASP A 430 6.02 45.46 -26.46
N TRP A 431 4.73 45.16 -26.62
CA TRP A 431 4.10 44.85 -27.91
C TRP A 431 3.10 45.92 -28.36
N SER A 432 3.10 47.10 -27.72
CA SER A 432 2.19 48.21 -28.03
C SER A 432 2.25 48.60 -29.52
N ASP A 433 3.46 48.74 -30.07
CA ASP A 433 3.67 49.12 -31.47
C ASP A 433 3.43 47.98 -32.48
N LYS A 434 3.21 46.76 -32.00
CA LYS A 434 2.97 45.58 -32.86
C LYS A 434 1.49 45.38 -33.16
N ILE A 435 0.59 46.14 -32.54
CA ILE A 435 -0.85 45.99 -32.76
C ILE A 435 -1.23 46.34 -34.20
N ASP A 436 -1.96 45.43 -34.85
CA ASP A 436 -2.60 45.69 -36.14
C ASP A 436 -3.98 46.33 -35.91
N TYR A 437 -4.02 47.66 -35.91
CA TYR A 437 -5.25 48.44 -35.77
C TYR A 437 -6.20 48.36 -36.97
N SER A 438 -5.82 47.66 -38.05
CA SER A 438 -6.75 47.38 -39.16
C SER A 438 -7.73 46.23 -38.86
N LYS A 439 -7.46 45.46 -37.81
CA LYS A 439 -8.31 44.36 -37.33
C LYS A 439 -9.03 44.75 -36.04
N ASP A 440 -10.17 44.13 -35.80
CA ASP A 440 -10.94 44.33 -34.57
C ASP A 440 -10.17 43.78 -33.36
N ILE A 441 -10.25 44.51 -32.25
CA ILE A 441 -9.72 44.11 -30.95
C ILE A 441 -10.92 43.76 -30.07
N GLU A 442 -10.98 42.52 -29.62
CA GLU A 442 -12.06 42.04 -28.75
C GLU A 442 -11.56 41.99 -27.31
N ASN A 443 -12.42 42.38 -26.37
CA ASN A 443 -12.17 42.20 -24.95
C ASN A 443 -13.34 41.41 -24.38
N GLU A 444 -13.02 40.25 -23.82
CA GLU A 444 -13.94 39.38 -23.12
C GLU A 444 -13.58 39.38 -21.64
N PHE A 445 -14.51 38.95 -20.80
CA PHE A 445 -14.25 38.72 -19.38
C PHE A 445 -14.14 37.23 -19.15
N LEU A 446 -13.15 36.83 -18.35
CA LEU A 446 -13.02 35.45 -17.92
C LEU A 446 -14.09 35.16 -16.84
N TYR A 447 -15.03 34.26 -17.11
CA TYR A 447 -16.08 33.87 -16.15
C TYR A 447 -15.81 32.49 -15.52
N ASP A 448 -14.54 32.18 -15.30
CA ASP A 448 -14.10 30.86 -14.85
C ASP A 448 -14.43 30.62 -13.37
N ILE A 449 -14.35 31.66 -12.54
CA ILE A 449 -14.72 31.58 -11.12
C ILE A 449 -16.25 31.53 -10.98
N LYS A 450 -16.72 30.59 -10.18
CA LYS A 450 -18.13 30.40 -9.84
C LYS A 450 -18.38 30.75 -8.38
N SER A 451 -19.65 30.77 -7.99
CA SER A 451 -20.07 31.04 -6.61
C SER A 451 -19.50 30.06 -5.59
N LYS A 452 -19.15 28.83 -5.99
CA LYS A 452 -18.46 27.85 -5.14
C LYS A 452 -17.07 27.55 -5.72
N ILE A 453 -16.04 27.64 -4.89
CA ILE A 453 -14.67 27.26 -5.21
C ILE A 453 -14.31 26.06 -4.35
N LEU A 454 -13.85 24.97 -4.97
CA LEU A 454 -13.52 23.71 -4.30
C LEU A 454 -12.17 23.19 -4.76
N PHE A 455 -11.26 23.00 -3.82
CA PHE A 455 -9.98 22.32 -4.03
C PHE A 455 -9.97 21.06 -3.17
N LYS A 456 -9.80 19.89 -3.79
CA LYS A 456 -9.80 18.63 -3.05
C LYS A 456 -8.81 17.62 -3.62
N TYR A 457 -8.42 16.70 -2.75
CA TYR A 457 -7.69 15.51 -3.15
C TYR A 457 -8.58 14.55 -3.94
N LYS A 458 -7.95 13.55 -4.58
CA LYS A 458 -8.64 12.42 -5.19
C LYS A 458 -9.46 11.71 -4.11
N ASP A 459 -10.60 11.16 -4.54
CA ASP A 459 -11.46 10.41 -3.64
C ASP A 459 -10.70 9.32 -2.86
N ALA A 460 -11.06 9.18 -1.59
CA ALA A 460 -10.49 8.23 -0.66
C ALA A 460 -11.59 7.63 0.22
N SER A 461 -12.79 7.46 -0.33
CA SER A 461 -13.95 6.96 0.41
C SER A 461 -13.79 5.52 0.91
N ASN A 462 -12.88 4.75 0.31
CA ASN A 462 -12.49 3.42 0.78
C ASN A 462 -11.62 3.45 2.05
N ASP A 463 -11.17 4.64 2.48
CA ASP A 463 -10.49 4.84 3.76
C ASP A 463 -11.53 5.10 4.86
N GLY A 464 -11.65 4.19 5.82
CA GLY A 464 -12.67 4.22 6.87
C GLY A 464 -12.64 5.49 7.72
N LEU A 465 -11.45 6.02 8.03
CA LEU A 465 -11.33 7.26 8.83
C LEU A 465 -11.77 8.48 8.03
N ILE A 466 -11.24 8.60 6.81
CA ILE A 466 -11.55 9.74 5.95
C ILE A 466 -13.04 9.75 5.60
N ASN A 467 -13.61 8.59 5.26
CA ASN A 467 -15.03 8.45 4.97
C ASN A 467 -15.90 8.90 6.16
N ARG A 468 -15.54 8.47 7.37
CA ARG A 468 -16.26 8.86 8.59
C ARG A 468 -16.14 10.36 8.88
N TYR A 469 -14.95 10.93 8.73
CA TYR A 469 -14.75 12.37 8.88
C TYR A 469 -15.61 13.13 7.87
N ASN A 470 -15.55 12.76 6.59
CA ASN A 470 -16.26 13.45 5.51
C ASN A 470 -17.78 13.37 5.69
N LYS A 471 -18.34 12.25 6.19
CA LYS A 471 -19.77 12.10 6.47
C LYS A 471 -20.28 13.02 7.60
N ARG A 472 -19.41 13.44 8.52
CA ARG A 472 -19.75 14.27 9.68
C ARG A 472 -19.49 15.76 9.47
N ASN A 473 -18.72 16.12 8.45
CA ASN A 473 -18.25 17.47 8.20
C ASN A 473 -18.78 18.01 6.86
N ASN A 474 -18.95 19.33 6.77
CA ASN A 474 -19.38 19.99 5.53
C ASN A 474 -18.25 20.12 4.49
N VAL A 475 -17.00 19.94 4.92
CA VAL A 475 -15.81 20.01 4.08
C VAL A 475 -15.01 18.74 4.30
N ASP A 476 -14.68 18.06 3.21
CA ASP A 476 -13.87 16.84 3.24
C ASP A 476 -12.50 17.08 3.87
N TRP A 477 -11.94 16.05 4.50
CA TRP A 477 -10.58 16.10 5.02
C TRP A 477 -9.58 16.43 3.91
N GLY A 478 -8.69 17.40 4.17
CA GLY A 478 -7.71 17.84 3.20
C GLY A 478 -8.24 18.78 2.10
N ALA A 479 -9.54 19.07 2.05
CA ALA A 479 -10.14 19.94 1.05
C ALA A 479 -10.25 21.40 1.52
N TYR A 480 -10.27 22.34 0.58
CA TYR A 480 -10.61 23.74 0.78
C TYR A 480 -11.90 24.06 0.02
N GLN A 481 -12.81 24.78 0.67
CA GLN A 481 -14.05 25.24 0.07
C GLN A 481 -14.31 26.70 0.43
N GLU A 482 -14.69 27.48 -0.57
CA GLU A 482 -15.16 28.86 -0.42
C GLU A 482 -16.49 29.02 -1.14
N ILE A 483 -17.44 29.73 -0.52
CA ILE A 483 -18.74 30.06 -1.09
C ILE A 483 -18.88 31.59 -1.10
N ASP A 484 -19.14 32.16 -2.28
CA ASP A 484 -19.49 33.56 -2.45
C ASP A 484 -21.01 33.75 -2.43
N ASP A 485 -21.52 34.30 -1.34
CA ASP A 485 -22.93 34.64 -1.16
C ASP A 485 -23.27 36.07 -1.63
N SER A 486 -22.29 36.85 -2.10
CA SER A 486 -22.51 38.23 -2.54
C SER A 486 -23.28 38.35 -3.86
N GLY A 487 -23.41 37.24 -4.61
CA GLY A 487 -24.00 37.22 -5.94
C GLY A 487 -23.10 37.85 -7.02
N LYS A 488 -21.82 38.09 -6.71
CA LYS A 488 -20.84 38.65 -7.65
C LYS A 488 -20.48 37.65 -8.76
N PHE A 489 -20.42 36.36 -8.44
CA PHE A 489 -20.07 35.30 -9.39
C PHE A 489 -21.29 34.48 -9.85
N ALA A 490 -21.18 33.89 -11.04
CA ALA A 490 -22.22 33.02 -11.57
C ALA A 490 -22.38 31.76 -10.70
N THR A 491 -23.63 31.35 -10.46
CA THR A 491 -23.91 30.13 -9.69
C THR A 491 -23.29 28.91 -10.35
N GLY A 492 -22.54 28.13 -9.59
CA GLY A 492 -21.87 26.92 -10.05
C GLY A 492 -20.67 26.57 -9.18
N GLU A 493 -19.87 25.61 -9.65
CA GLU A 493 -18.67 25.14 -8.95
C GLU A 493 -17.43 25.29 -9.84
N PHE A 494 -16.40 25.96 -9.33
CA PHE A 494 -15.03 25.90 -9.83
C PHE A 494 -14.30 24.86 -8.99
N LYS A 495 -13.95 23.73 -9.61
CA LYS A 495 -13.36 22.58 -8.91
C LYS A 495 -11.96 22.27 -9.43
N VAL A 496 -10.99 22.16 -8.52
CA VAL A 496 -9.70 21.53 -8.75
C VAL A 496 -9.66 20.26 -7.91
N GLU A 497 -9.61 19.11 -8.59
CA GLU A 497 -9.53 17.80 -7.95
C GLU A 497 -8.22 17.13 -8.36
N ASN A 498 -7.47 16.64 -7.37
CA ASN A 498 -6.20 15.98 -7.60
C ASN A 498 -6.39 14.70 -8.42
N ALA A 499 -5.58 14.54 -9.48
CA ALA A 499 -5.69 13.40 -10.39
C ALA A 499 -5.15 12.08 -9.82
N TYR A 500 -4.22 12.16 -8.87
CA TYR A 500 -3.42 11.00 -8.45
C TYR A 500 -3.43 10.77 -6.93
N PHE A 501 -3.13 11.81 -6.15
CA PHE A 501 -2.99 11.70 -4.69
C PHE A 501 -4.32 11.84 -3.95
N SER A 502 -4.47 11.04 -2.91
CA SER A 502 -5.53 11.06 -1.90
C SER A 502 -4.97 11.62 -0.58
N PRO A 503 -5.80 12.27 0.27
CA PRO A 503 -5.32 12.93 1.49
C PRO A 503 -5.02 11.88 2.57
N THR A 504 -4.13 12.13 3.52
CA THR A 504 -3.89 11.14 4.60
C THR A 504 -4.38 11.67 5.94
N PHE A 505 -4.99 10.79 6.73
CA PHE A 505 -5.38 11.09 8.10
C PHE A 505 -4.22 10.79 9.06
N ASN A 506 -3.98 11.69 10.02
CA ASN A 506 -3.02 11.48 11.09
C ASN A 506 -3.79 11.27 12.40
N TRP A 507 -3.43 10.25 13.18
CA TRP A 507 -4.08 9.99 14.46
C TRP A 507 -3.12 9.41 15.51
N VAL A 508 -3.47 9.61 16.78
CA VAL A 508 -2.65 9.23 17.92
C VAL A 508 -2.77 7.73 18.12
N GLU A 509 -1.64 7.02 18.15
CA GLU A 509 -1.61 5.56 18.29
C GLU A 509 -1.15 5.15 19.70
N PRO A 510 -2.08 4.97 20.66
CA PRO A 510 -1.74 4.67 22.05
C PRO A 510 -1.26 3.25 22.29
N ASN A 511 -1.50 2.31 21.37
CA ASN A 511 -1.12 0.91 21.56
C ASN A 511 0.37 0.66 21.29
N TYR A 512 1.09 1.57 20.64
CA TYR A 512 2.54 1.46 20.44
C TYR A 512 3.37 1.87 21.66
N ILE A 513 2.69 2.18 22.77
CA ILE A 513 3.31 2.59 24.02
C ILE A 513 2.70 1.84 25.21
N LYS A 514 3.51 1.62 26.25
CA LYS A 514 3.01 1.15 27.55
C LYS A 514 1.92 2.07 28.13
N SER A 515 0.95 1.47 28.81
CA SER A 515 -0.19 2.19 29.42
C SER A 515 0.20 3.35 30.35
N SER A 516 1.36 3.30 31.01
CA SER A 516 1.87 4.39 31.86
C SER A 516 2.42 5.60 31.09
N LEU A 517 2.51 5.52 29.77
CA LEU A 517 3.12 6.52 28.90
C LEU A 517 2.21 6.94 27.73
N ILE A 518 0.89 6.70 27.81
CA ILE A 518 -0.10 7.06 26.77
C ILE A 518 0.01 8.54 26.35
N ALA A 519 0.38 9.45 27.25
CA ALA A 519 0.59 10.85 26.92
C ALA A 519 1.81 11.12 25.99
N GLN A 520 2.62 10.11 25.68
CA GLN A 520 3.77 10.19 24.75
C GLN A 520 3.45 9.53 23.39
N SER A 521 2.19 9.16 23.16
CA SER A 521 1.75 8.42 21.98
C SER A 521 2.10 9.14 20.69
N PRO A 522 2.61 8.41 19.69
CA PRO A 522 2.94 8.99 18.40
C PRO A 522 1.68 9.37 17.64
N LEU A 523 1.74 10.49 16.93
CA LEU A 523 0.73 10.86 15.93
C LEU A 523 1.27 10.49 14.57
N ILE A 524 0.71 9.44 13.99
CA ILE A 524 1.23 8.82 12.78
C ILE A 524 0.17 8.83 11.68
N PRO A 525 0.58 8.71 10.41
CA PRO A 525 -0.35 8.46 9.32
C PRO A 525 -1.06 7.11 9.53
N MET A 526 -2.39 7.06 9.37
CA MET A 526 -3.19 5.84 9.53
C MET A 526 -4.05 5.55 8.30
N TYR A 527 -4.02 4.32 7.78
CA TYR A 527 -4.83 3.85 6.65
C TYR A 527 -5.72 2.72 7.14
N PHE A 528 -7.03 2.87 6.97
CA PHE A 528 -8.00 1.91 7.48
C PHE A 528 -9.01 1.56 6.40
N SER A 529 -9.42 0.29 6.33
CA SER A 529 -10.44 -0.16 5.40
C SER A 529 -11.81 0.44 5.77
N GLU A 530 -12.76 0.39 4.85
CA GLU A 530 -14.12 0.90 5.09
C GLU A 530 -14.90 0.13 6.17
N TYR A 531 -14.48 -1.09 6.51
CA TYR A 531 -15.12 -1.98 7.50
C TYR A 531 -14.49 -1.91 8.89
N SER A 532 -13.51 -1.03 9.08
CA SER A 532 -12.81 -0.88 10.35
C SER A 532 -13.76 -0.49 11.48
N ASP A 533 -13.83 -1.31 12.55
CA ASP A 533 -14.42 -0.83 13.79
C ASP A 533 -13.47 0.18 14.43
N LEU A 534 -14.04 1.35 14.69
CA LEU A 534 -13.32 2.49 15.25
C LEU A 534 -14.14 3.01 16.45
N SER A 535 -14.92 2.13 17.09
CA SER A 535 -15.64 2.37 18.32
C SER A 535 -14.70 2.21 19.51
N ILE A 536 -14.79 3.13 20.46
CA ILE A 536 -13.71 3.41 21.42
C ILE A 536 -13.77 2.43 22.60
N SER A 537 -12.78 1.54 22.70
CA SER A 537 -12.21 1.10 23.98
C SER A 537 -10.72 0.81 23.76
N SER A 538 -9.95 0.58 24.82
CA SER A 538 -8.50 0.24 24.77
C SER A 538 -8.13 -1.01 23.95
N ALA A 539 -9.08 -1.57 23.20
CA ALA A 539 -8.95 -2.60 22.20
C ALA A 539 -9.63 -2.09 20.92
N ILE A 540 -8.95 -1.24 20.16
CA ILE A 540 -9.34 -0.99 18.77
C ILE A 540 -9.18 -2.33 18.07
N GLU A 541 -10.29 -2.98 17.69
CA GLU A 541 -10.25 -4.11 16.76
C GLU A 541 -9.72 -3.54 15.44
N ARG A 542 -8.44 -3.81 15.16
CA ARG A 542 -7.77 -3.17 14.04
C ARG A 542 -8.26 -3.85 12.75
N PRO A 543 -8.55 -3.08 11.71
CA PRO A 543 -8.95 -3.66 10.43
C PRO A 543 -7.79 -4.41 9.78
N GLU A 544 -8.14 -5.33 8.87
CA GLU A 544 -7.18 -5.98 7.99
C GLU A 544 -6.32 -4.95 7.23
N LYS A 545 -5.06 -5.31 7.00
CA LYS A 545 -4.12 -4.45 6.28
C LYS A 545 -4.57 -4.28 4.83
N GLN A 546 -4.96 -3.06 4.45
CA GLN A 546 -5.35 -2.76 3.07
C GLN A 546 -4.47 -1.64 2.51
N PHE A 547 -3.60 -2.01 1.57
CA PHE A 547 -2.58 -1.12 1.02
C PHE A 547 -3.02 -0.37 -0.23
N GLU A 548 -4.04 -0.84 -0.95
CA GLU A 548 -4.52 -0.23 -2.19
C GLU A 548 -5.53 0.91 -1.97
N ILE A 549 -5.44 1.66 -0.87
CA ILE A 549 -6.38 2.75 -0.56
C ILE A 549 -5.88 4.08 -1.13
N GLY A 550 -5.67 4.16 -2.45
CA GLY A 550 -5.23 5.38 -3.16
C GLY A 550 -3.77 5.81 -2.90
N ALA A 551 -3.21 6.59 -3.81
CA ALA A 551 -1.82 7.07 -3.69
C ALA A 551 -1.74 8.16 -2.61
N ARG A 552 -0.90 7.99 -1.58
CA ARG A 552 -0.75 8.98 -0.51
C ARG A 552 0.52 9.79 -0.67
N ILE A 553 0.51 11.00 -0.14
CA ILE A 553 1.68 11.87 -0.09
C ILE A 553 1.92 12.31 1.36
N LEU A 554 3.15 12.14 1.81
CA LEU A 554 3.60 12.53 3.14
C LEU A 554 4.88 13.33 2.99
N ILE A 555 5.24 14.05 4.05
CA ILE A 555 6.55 14.70 4.16
C ILE A 555 7.32 14.11 5.32
N ARG A 556 8.57 13.73 5.00
CA ARG A 556 9.60 13.28 5.94
C ARG A 556 10.13 14.45 6.77
N VAL A 557 10.36 14.22 8.05
CA VAL A 557 11.02 15.17 8.96
C VAL A 557 12.38 14.62 9.37
N ASP A 558 13.39 15.48 9.45
CA ASP A 558 14.77 15.09 9.76
C ASP A 558 14.94 14.44 11.15
N ASP A 559 15.97 13.60 11.26
CA ASP A 559 16.25 12.58 12.29
C ASP A 559 16.31 13.10 13.72
N PHE A 560 16.70 14.36 13.92
CA PHE A 560 16.83 14.96 15.25
C PHE A 560 15.63 15.84 15.63
N GLN A 561 14.78 16.18 14.66
CA GLN A 561 13.72 17.17 14.82
C GLN A 561 12.34 16.52 15.02
N GLY A 562 12.18 15.25 14.62
CA GLY A 562 10.96 14.45 14.83
C GLY A 562 10.83 13.76 16.20
N LEU A 563 11.70 14.09 17.18
CA LEU A 563 11.77 13.39 18.48
C LEU A 563 10.70 13.83 19.49
N TYR A 564 9.98 14.93 19.22
CA TYR A 564 8.98 15.50 20.13
C TYR A 564 7.56 15.18 19.64
N SER A 565 6.68 14.87 20.60
CA SER A 565 5.31 14.47 20.36
C SER A 565 4.52 15.64 19.83
N SER A 566 3.64 15.29 18.92
CA SER A 566 2.51 16.14 18.62
C SER A 566 1.61 16.30 19.84
N SER A 567 1.55 15.43 20.85
CA SER A 567 0.66 15.60 22.00
C SER A 567 1.41 15.97 23.28
N ASN A 568 1.09 17.11 23.88
CA ASN A 568 1.62 17.63 25.15
C ASN A 568 3.12 17.98 25.18
N GLY A 569 3.79 18.15 24.04
CA GLY A 569 5.19 18.58 23.97
C GLY A 569 6.19 17.66 24.69
N LYS A 570 5.88 16.37 24.79
CA LYS A 570 6.73 15.34 25.40
C LYS A 570 7.63 14.72 24.34
N ARG A 571 8.70 14.00 24.69
CA ARG A 571 9.41 13.17 23.70
C ARG A 571 8.54 11.98 23.29
N MET A 572 8.39 11.74 21.99
CA MET A 572 7.77 10.49 21.52
C MET A 572 8.70 9.33 21.86
N ARG A 573 8.14 8.28 22.42
CA ARG A 573 8.85 7.03 22.66
C ARG A 573 7.98 5.89 22.17
N MET A 574 8.57 4.91 21.52
CA MET A 574 7.84 3.67 21.21
C MET A 574 8.38 2.54 22.04
N TYR A 575 7.47 1.63 22.37
CA TYR A 575 7.85 0.32 22.84
C TYR A 575 7.97 -0.61 21.63
N TYR A 576 9.01 -1.43 21.60
CA TYR A 576 9.25 -2.39 20.53
C TYR A 576 9.36 -3.77 21.16
N ASN A 577 8.71 -4.76 20.57
CA ASN A 577 8.82 -6.14 21.04
C ASN A 577 10.04 -6.80 20.38
N ILE A 578 11.00 -7.22 21.19
CA ILE A 578 12.29 -7.78 20.72
C ILE A 578 12.19 -9.30 20.50
N ASP A 579 11.07 -9.94 20.88
CA ASP A 579 10.90 -11.40 20.88
C ASP A 579 10.88 -12.06 19.47
N ASN A 580 11.38 -11.39 18.42
CA ASN A 580 11.74 -12.03 17.15
C ASN A 580 13.26 -12.22 16.96
N ILE A 581 14.11 -11.74 17.88
CA ILE A 581 15.55 -12.06 17.93
C ILE A 581 15.99 -12.10 19.41
N ASP A 582 16.19 -13.30 19.91
CA ASP A 582 16.78 -13.68 21.20
C ASP A 582 16.01 -13.30 22.48
N ASN A 583 15.75 -14.36 23.27
CA ASN A 583 15.11 -14.44 24.58
C ASN A 583 15.80 -13.65 25.73
N ASP A 584 16.43 -12.51 25.44
CA ASP A 584 17.13 -11.67 26.42
C ASP A 584 16.53 -10.25 26.47
N ASN A 585 15.40 -10.14 27.18
CA ASN A 585 15.06 -9.06 28.11
C ASN A 585 15.78 -7.70 27.96
N ILE A 586 15.31 -6.76 27.13
CA ILE A 586 15.62 -5.33 27.29
C ILE A 586 14.46 -4.41 26.82
N GLY A 587 13.70 -3.84 27.77
CA GLY A 587 12.70 -2.80 27.50
C GLY A 587 13.30 -1.45 27.05
N GLY A 588 13.78 -1.38 25.81
CA GLY A 588 14.34 -0.17 25.19
C GLY A 588 13.27 0.76 24.61
N TYR A 589 13.43 2.07 24.83
CA TYR A 589 12.65 3.10 24.15
C TYR A 589 13.35 3.50 22.86
N TYR A 590 12.65 3.42 21.73
CA TYR A 590 13.18 3.88 20.45
C TYR A 590 12.49 5.17 20.00
N SER A 591 13.27 6.03 19.37
CA SER A 591 12.77 7.15 18.58
C SER A 591 12.40 6.65 17.19
N TRP A 592 11.31 7.14 16.64
CA TRP A 592 10.86 6.77 15.30
C TRP A 592 11.09 7.90 14.32
N LYS A 593 11.14 7.53 13.05
CA LYS A 593 11.41 8.44 11.96
C LYS A 593 10.10 9.01 11.43
N LYS A 594 9.91 10.32 11.63
CA LYS A 594 8.62 10.98 11.42
C LYS A 594 8.32 11.23 9.94
N ALA A 595 7.13 10.83 9.52
CA ALA A 595 6.48 11.34 8.32
C ALA A 595 5.03 11.70 8.64
N SER A 596 4.50 12.73 7.98
CA SER A 596 3.16 13.24 8.29
C SER A 596 2.52 13.93 7.10
N PHE A 597 1.18 14.01 7.09
CA PHE A 597 0.44 14.81 6.11
C PHE A 597 0.51 16.30 6.47
N CYS A 598 0.50 16.61 7.76
CA CYS A 598 0.61 17.97 8.30
C CYS A 598 1.58 17.99 9.48
N ALA A 599 2.29 19.11 9.66
CA ALA A 599 3.24 19.29 10.76
C ALA A 599 2.48 19.44 12.08
N PHE A 600 2.13 18.36 12.75
CA PHE A 600 1.57 18.43 14.10
C PHE A 600 2.71 18.25 15.09
N ASP A 601 3.16 19.37 15.66
CA ASP A 601 4.17 19.42 16.70
C ASP A 601 3.55 20.14 17.91
N ASN A 602 3.90 19.69 19.13
CA ASN A 602 3.59 20.42 20.36
C ASN A 602 2.09 20.70 20.63
N LEU A 603 1.12 19.91 20.12
CA LEU A 603 -0.32 20.07 20.41
C LEU A 603 -0.56 20.08 21.93
N ASN A 604 -1.52 20.89 22.35
CA ASN A 604 -1.98 20.92 23.73
C ASN A 604 -3.07 19.83 23.93
N SER A 605 -2.94 18.98 24.95
CA SER A 605 -3.94 17.97 25.30
C SER A 605 -4.35 18.10 26.77
N THR A 606 -5.61 17.80 27.06
CA THR A 606 -6.22 17.88 28.39
C THR A 606 -5.92 16.69 29.30
N GLU A 607 -5.16 15.69 28.82
CA GLU A 607 -4.85 14.48 29.58
C GLU A 607 -4.07 14.82 30.87
N PRO A 608 -4.53 14.35 32.04
CA PRO A 608 -3.99 14.78 33.31
C PRO A 608 -2.56 14.27 33.54
N TYR A 609 -1.94 14.86 34.57
CA TYR A 609 -0.74 14.42 35.25
C TYR A 609 -0.71 12.89 35.40
N ASP A 610 0.48 12.28 35.40
CA ASP A 610 0.60 10.84 35.62
C ASP A 610 -0.07 10.40 36.93
N SER A 611 -0.28 9.09 37.12
CA SER A 611 -0.93 8.52 38.31
C SER A 611 -0.26 8.89 39.64
N ASN A 612 0.93 9.50 39.60
CA ASN A 612 1.70 9.91 40.77
C ASN A 612 1.59 11.41 41.07
N ASN A 613 0.74 12.15 40.33
CA ASN A 613 0.54 13.59 40.49
C ASN A 613 1.86 14.36 40.39
N THR A 614 2.81 13.83 39.63
CA THR A 614 4.11 14.46 39.38
C THR A 614 3.91 15.49 38.29
N ALA A 615 4.41 16.71 38.49
CA ALA A 615 4.36 17.73 37.45
C ALA A 615 4.93 17.16 36.14
N PRO A 616 4.19 17.23 35.01
CA PRO A 616 4.63 16.68 33.75
C PRO A 616 5.85 17.48 33.34
N TYR A 617 7.04 16.95 33.61
CA TYR A 617 8.27 17.58 33.19
C TYR A 617 8.23 17.64 31.67
N ASN A 618 8.03 18.85 31.14
CA ASN A 618 8.30 19.22 29.76
C ASN A 618 9.78 18.90 29.54
N GLU A 619 10.08 17.68 29.12
CA GLU A 619 11.41 17.22 28.77
C GLU A 619 11.43 17.04 27.26
N PRO A 620 11.96 18.02 26.53
CA PRO A 620 12.77 19.15 27.01
C PRO A 620 11.93 20.38 27.37
N ALA A 621 12.51 21.34 28.10
CA ALA A 621 11.80 22.54 28.57
C ALA A 621 11.07 23.26 27.42
N ILE A 622 9.91 23.89 27.68
CA ILE A 622 9.12 24.63 26.65
C ILE A 622 9.99 25.57 25.82
N SER A 623 10.99 26.22 26.43
CA SER A 623 11.92 27.13 25.74
C SER A 623 12.80 26.49 24.66
N THR A 624 12.80 25.17 24.55
CA THR A 624 13.56 24.39 23.56
C THR A 624 12.65 23.77 22.50
N LEU A 625 11.34 23.86 22.67
CA LEU A 625 10.35 23.41 21.71
C LEU A 625 10.18 24.50 20.64
N SER A 626 10.07 24.08 19.39
CA SER A 626 9.81 24.96 18.25
C SER A 626 8.97 24.24 17.21
N GLU A 627 8.17 25.00 16.48
CA GLU A 627 7.53 24.51 15.26
C GLU A 627 8.59 24.39 14.15
N HIS A 628 8.74 23.19 13.59
CA HIS A 628 9.71 22.98 12.52
C HIS A 628 9.25 23.65 11.23
N THR A 629 10.18 24.34 10.56
CA THR A 629 9.96 24.90 9.23
C THR A 629 10.85 24.23 8.20
N VAL A 630 10.34 24.07 6.99
CA VAL A 630 11.08 23.51 5.85
C VAL A 630 11.01 24.50 4.69
N SER A 631 12.13 24.74 4.03
CA SER A 631 12.18 25.67 2.89
C SER A 631 11.61 25.04 1.63
N ASP A 632 10.72 25.74 0.95
CA ASP A 632 10.26 25.41 -0.41
C ASP A 632 11.13 26.04 -1.51
N GLY A 633 12.27 26.65 -1.13
CA GLY A 633 13.17 27.37 -2.01
C GLY A 633 12.88 28.87 -2.12
N TYR A 634 11.69 29.31 -1.69
CA TYR A 634 11.27 30.71 -1.69
C TYR A 634 10.85 31.21 -0.31
N ASN A 635 10.23 30.35 0.49
CA ASN A 635 9.68 30.62 1.82
C ASN A 635 10.00 29.48 2.78
N ASP A 636 10.08 29.80 4.07
CA ASP A 636 10.12 28.80 5.15
C ASP A 636 8.70 28.45 5.58
N LEU A 637 8.35 27.17 5.44
CA LEU A 637 6.98 26.68 5.62
C LEU A 637 6.85 25.82 6.87
N LYS A 638 5.81 26.08 7.67
CA LYS A 638 5.22 25.04 8.54
C LYS A 638 4.36 24.15 7.65
N TYR A 639 4.88 23.00 7.26
CA TYR A 639 4.28 22.21 6.19
C TYR A 639 2.86 21.72 6.54
N ASN A 640 1.97 21.80 5.57
CA ASN A 640 0.59 21.35 5.64
C ASN A 640 0.19 20.94 4.23
N LEU A 641 -0.01 19.64 4.01
CA LEU A 641 -0.41 19.13 2.70
C LEU A 641 -1.93 19.24 2.49
N SER A 642 -2.75 19.60 3.48
CA SER A 642 -4.15 19.96 3.23
C SER A 642 -4.27 21.19 2.33
N PHE A 643 -5.31 21.27 1.49
CA PHE A 643 -5.64 22.51 0.81
C PHE A 643 -6.08 23.60 1.78
N SER A 644 -6.78 23.24 2.86
CA SER A 644 -7.21 24.18 3.91
C SER A 644 -6.10 24.51 4.91
N ASP A 645 -6.19 25.70 5.48
CA ASP A 645 -5.37 26.05 6.64
C ASP A 645 -5.80 25.22 7.84
N ILE A 646 -4.82 24.72 8.58
CA ILE A 646 -5.05 23.94 9.80
C ILE A 646 -4.57 24.75 10.97
N SER A 647 -5.31 24.70 12.06
CA SER A 647 -4.92 25.41 13.27
C SER A 647 -5.21 24.61 14.52
N HIS A 648 -4.36 24.75 15.52
CA HIS A 648 -4.39 23.95 16.75
C HIS A 648 -3.80 24.73 17.91
N ASN A 649 -4.17 24.39 19.15
CA ASN A 649 -3.45 24.92 20.29
C ASN A 649 -2.11 24.21 20.41
N THR A 650 -1.13 24.90 21.00
CA THR A 650 0.17 24.33 21.28
C THR A 650 0.53 24.52 22.74
N VAL A 651 1.50 23.73 23.22
CA VAL A 651 2.09 23.94 24.55
C VAL A 651 3.10 25.08 24.57
N ILE A 652 3.53 25.57 23.40
CA ILE A 652 4.54 26.64 23.27
C ILE A 652 3.93 28.05 23.23
N SER A 653 2.67 28.18 22.84
CA SER A 653 1.97 29.46 22.70
C SER A 653 0.56 29.38 23.29
N SER A 654 0.12 30.47 23.92
CA SER A 654 -1.28 30.63 24.35
C SER A 654 -2.22 30.94 23.18
N ASP A 655 -1.67 31.37 22.05
CA ASP A 655 -2.42 31.62 20.82
C ASP A 655 -2.45 30.36 19.95
N ARG A 656 -3.56 30.21 19.23
CA ARG A 656 -3.74 29.11 18.28
C ARG A 656 -2.79 29.26 17.11
N GLU A 657 -1.98 28.25 16.87
CA GLU A 657 -1.05 28.22 15.74
C GLU A 657 -1.81 27.94 14.45
N VAL A 658 -1.46 28.64 13.37
CA VAL A 658 -2.07 28.46 12.03
C VAL A 658 -1.01 28.02 11.03
N LYS A 659 -1.28 26.93 10.33
CA LYS A 659 -0.44 26.36 9.26
C LYS A 659 -1.14 26.53 7.93
N LYS A 660 -0.55 27.36 7.06
CA LYS A 660 -1.10 27.66 5.74
C LYS A 660 -1.18 26.38 4.90
N GLY A 661 -2.35 26.10 4.37
CA GLY A 661 -2.57 24.99 3.44
C GLY A 661 -2.13 25.31 2.01
N LEU A 662 -2.20 24.31 1.14
CA LEU A 662 -1.79 24.41 -0.25
C LEU A 662 -2.57 25.48 -1.03
N TYR A 663 -3.84 25.71 -0.69
CA TYR A 663 -4.60 26.80 -1.32
C TYR A 663 -3.99 28.16 -0.98
N SER A 664 -3.78 28.41 0.31
CA SER A 664 -3.23 29.67 0.80
C SER A 664 -1.82 29.92 0.25
N LEU A 665 -0.99 28.88 0.17
CA LEU A 665 0.40 28.97 -0.29
C LEU A 665 0.53 29.11 -1.81
N TYR A 666 -0.25 28.38 -2.61
CA TYR A 666 0.03 28.24 -4.05
C TYR A 666 -1.12 28.66 -4.97
N TYR A 667 -2.33 28.83 -4.47
CA TYR A 667 -3.52 29.15 -5.29
C TYR A 667 -4.16 30.50 -5.00
N SER A 668 -4.07 30.98 -3.76
CA SER A 668 -4.81 32.15 -3.29
C SER A 668 -4.59 33.37 -4.19
N LYS A 669 -3.35 33.69 -4.53
CA LYS A 669 -3.01 34.80 -5.43
C LYS A 669 -3.63 34.64 -6.81
N MET A 670 -3.50 33.47 -7.43
CA MET A 670 -4.10 33.19 -8.74
C MET A 670 -5.63 33.37 -8.69
N ILE A 671 -6.28 32.82 -7.68
CA ILE A 671 -7.74 32.87 -7.54
C ILE A 671 -8.21 34.30 -7.26
N GLU A 672 -7.52 35.04 -6.39
CA GLU A 672 -7.83 36.45 -6.14
C GLU A 672 -7.64 37.31 -7.39
N GLN A 673 -6.64 37.01 -8.25
CA GLN A 673 -6.49 37.68 -9.55
C GLN A 673 -7.68 37.39 -10.46
N LEU A 674 -8.14 36.14 -10.51
CA LEU A 674 -9.33 35.76 -11.29
C LEU A 674 -10.61 36.41 -10.75
N LYS A 675 -10.76 36.55 -9.42
CA LYS A 675 -11.88 37.26 -8.77
C LYS A 675 -11.94 38.76 -9.11
N GLN A 676 -10.86 39.35 -9.64
CA GLN A 676 -10.87 40.72 -10.19
C GLN A 676 -11.48 40.82 -11.59
N ASN A 677 -11.97 39.71 -12.17
CA ASN A 677 -12.51 39.63 -13.53
C ASN A 677 -11.53 40.19 -14.58
N PRO A 678 -10.31 39.62 -14.69
CA PRO A 678 -9.30 40.10 -15.62
C PRO A 678 -9.80 39.99 -17.07
N ARG A 679 -9.45 40.97 -17.91
CA ARG A 679 -9.85 40.98 -19.31
C ARG A 679 -9.08 39.93 -20.10
N LEU A 680 -9.80 39.19 -20.94
CA LEU A 680 -9.24 38.38 -22.01
C LEU A 680 -9.25 39.23 -23.28
N LYS A 681 -8.07 39.63 -23.74
CA LYS A 681 -7.88 40.49 -24.89
C LYS A 681 -7.48 39.65 -26.10
N ILE A 682 -8.32 39.66 -27.12
CA ILE A 682 -8.05 39.03 -28.41
C ILE A 682 -7.61 40.15 -29.36
N VAL A 683 -6.37 40.08 -29.82
CA VAL A 683 -5.74 41.11 -30.64
C VAL A 683 -4.93 40.50 -31.78
N TYR A 684 -4.83 41.21 -32.89
CA TYR A 684 -3.94 40.84 -33.99
C TYR A 684 -2.62 41.59 -33.87
N LEU A 685 -1.51 40.87 -33.82
CA LEU A 685 -0.16 41.41 -33.65
C LEU A 685 0.73 41.10 -34.85
N ASN A 686 1.49 42.10 -35.31
CA ASN A 686 2.52 41.98 -36.33
C ASN A 686 3.80 41.34 -35.75
N LEU A 687 3.71 40.04 -35.44
CA LEU A 687 4.82 39.25 -34.90
C LEU A 687 5.82 38.89 -35.99
N LYS A 688 7.12 38.98 -35.68
CA LYS A 688 8.22 38.54 -36.54
C LYS A 688 8.75 37.20 -36.10
N VAL A 689 9.48 36.51 -36.99
CA VAL A 689 10.18 35.27 -36.66
C VAL A 689 11.13 35.46 -35.46
N SER A 690 11.82 36.61 -35.39
CA SER A 690 12.68 36.95 -34.24
C SER A 690 11.92 37.06 -32.92
N ASP A 691 10.66 37.51 -32.94
CA ASP A 691 9.84 37.59 -31.73
C ASP A 691 9.44 36.18 -31.26
N MET A 692 9.13 35.28 -32.18
CA MET A 692 8.77 33.89 -31.87
C MET A 692 9.96 33.05 -31.41
N MET A 693 11.16 33.31 -31.94
CA MET A 693 12.38 32.67 -31.47
C MET A 693 12.78 33.08 -30.05
N LEU A 694 12.39 34.28 -29.61
CA LEU A 694 12.67 34.81 -28.28
C LEU A 694 11.45 34.72 -27.33
N LEU A 695 10.40 34.00 -27.75
CA LEU A 695 9.16 33.91 -27.00
C LEU A 695 9.41 33.22 -25.66
N ASP A 696 9.02 33.89 -24.58
CA ASP A 696 9.16 33.41 -23.22
C ASP A 696 7.84 33.60 -22.48
N PHE A 697 7.09 32.52 -22.23
CA PHE A 697 5.80 32.56 -21.53
C PHE A 697 5.91 33.04 -20.08
N GLN A 698 7.12 33.09 -19.50
CA GLN A 698 7.34 33.67 -18.18
C GLN A 698 7.33 35.20 -18.22
N LYS A 699 7.57 35.82 -19.39
CA LYS A 699 7.58 37.28 -19.51
C LYS A 699 6.17 37.80 -19.75
N LEU A 700 5.81 38.86 -19.02
CA LEU A 700 4.59 39.60 -19.28
C LEU A 700 4.74 40.40 -20.58
N VAL A 701 3.60 40.63 -21.24
CA VAL A 701 3.46 41.48 -22.42
C VAL A 701 2.86 42.80 -21.97
N TYR A 702 3.53 43.91 -22.27
CA TYR A 702 3.01 45.25 -22.02
C TYR A 702 2.32 45.78 -23.28
N ILE A 703 1.07 46.24 -23.12
CA ILE A 703 0.31 46.91 -24.17
C ILE A 703 -0.42 48.12 -23.58
N ASN A 704 -0.04 49.31 -24.04
CA ASN A 704 -0.74 50.58 -23.77
C ASN A 704 -1.10 50.80 -22.29
N GLY A 705 -0.15 50.56 -21.37
CA GLY A 705 -0.34 50.78 -19.94
C GLY A 705 -0.78 49.57 -19.13
N VAL A 706 -1.11 48.45 -19.78
CA VAL A 706 -1.60 47.23 -19.11
C VAL A 706 -0.68 46.06 -19.40
N TYR A 707 -0.46 45.23 -18.38
CA TYR A 707 0.33 44.01 -18.49
C TYR A 707 -0.58 42.81 -18.71
N TYR A 708 -0.12 41.90 -19.57
CA TYR A 708 -0.83 40.70 -19.94
C TYR A 708 0.10 39.49 -19.86
N ARG A 709 -0.45 38.34 -19.51
CA ARG A 709 0.16 37.04 -19.81
C ARG A 709 -0.34 36.53 -21.16
N ILE A 710 0.50 35.79 -21.87
CA ILE A 710 0.10 35.16 -23.13
C ILE A 710 -0.74 33.93 -22.81
N ASN A 711 -1.99 33.89 -23.26
CA ASN A 711 -2.81 32.69 -23.17
C ASN A 711 -2.63 31.81 -24.40
N LYS A 712 -2.70 32.40 -25.60
CA LYS A 712 -2.58 31.66 -26.86
C LYS A 712 -2.01 32.52 -28.00
N ILE A 713 -1.20 31.91 -28.85
CA ILE A 713 -0.82 32.46 -30.17
C ILE A 713 -1.40 31.51 -31.21
N ILE A 714 -2.17 32.03 -32.15
CA ILE A 714 -2.98 31.23 -33.08
C ILE A 714 -2.46 31.43 -34.51
N ASP A 715 -2.10 30.33 -35.17
CA ASP A 715 -1.73 30.26 -36.58
C ASP A 715 -0.64 31.24 -37.04
N PHE A 716 0.46 31.35 -36.27
CA PHE A 716 1.62 32.13 -36.70
C PHE A 716 2.22 31.55 -38.00
N GLN A 717 2.23 32.35 -39.07
CA GLN A 717 2.71 31.92 -40.39
C GLN A 717 3.99 32.69 -40.77
N PRO A 718 5.20 32.14 -40.56
CA PRO A 718 6.47 32.88 -40.68
C PRO A 718 6.78 33.36 -42.11
N HIS A 719 6.20 32.71 -43.12
CA HIS A 719 6.39 33.03 -44.54
C HIS A 719 5.38 34.05 -45.08
N LYS A 720 4.37 34.45 -44.29
CA LYS A 720 3.37 35.44 -44.68
C LYS A 720 3.53 36.70 -43.84
N GLN A 721 3.57 37.86 -44.49
CA GLN A 721 3.54 39.16 -43.81
C GLN A 721 2.09 39.51 -43.45
N GLN A 722 1.54 38.81 -42.46
CA GLN A 722 0.20 39.06 -41.94
C GLN A 722 0.24 39.13 -40.41
N SER A 723 -0.71 39.85 -39.82
CA SER A 723 -0.90 39.89 -38.38
C SER A 723 -1.39 38.53 -37.86
N THR A 724 -0.94 38.18 -36.66
CA THR A 724 -1.22 36.90 -35.99
C THR A 724 -2.22 37.13 -34.87
N LYS A 725 -3.22 36.25 -34.77
CA LYS A 725 -4.22 36.34 -33.69
C LYS A 725 -3.59 35.87 -32.39
N VAL A 726 -3.66 36.70 -31.35
CA VAL A 726 -3.11 36.43 -30.03
C VAL A 726 -4.18 36.69 -28.98
N GLU A 727 -4.24 35.78 -28.01
CA GLU A 727 -5.10 35.87 -26.85
C GLU A 727 -4.24 36.16 -25.62
N LEU A 728 -4.54 37.27 -24.96
CA LEU A 728 -3.78 37.83 -23.85
C LEU A 728 -4.70 37.95 -22.64
N GLN A 729 -4.29 37.43 -21.50
CA GLN A 729 -5.05 37.60 -20.26
C GLN A 729 -4.41 38.70 -19.41
N GLU A 730 -5.21 39.66 -18.98
CA GLU A 730 -4.76 40.76 -18.11
C GLU A 730 -4.14 40.21 -16.82
N TYR A 731 -2.95 40.72 -16.48
CA TYR A 731 -2.23 40.35 -15.28
C TYR A 731 -2.47 41.41 -14.20
N VAL A 732 -3.23 41.05 -13.17
CA VAL A 732 -3.58 41.96 -12.07
C VAL A 732 -2.56 41.81 -10.96
N PHE A 733 -1.89 42.91 -10.60
CA PHE A 733 -0.98 42.91 -9.45
C PHE A 733 -1.77 42.97 -8.16
N LEU A 734 -1.64 41.93 -7.35
CA LEU A 734 -2.10 41.92 -5.97
C LEU A 734 -0.90 42.30 -5.08
N GLY A 735 -1.13 43.13 -4.06
CA GLY A 735 -0.12 43.38 -3.03
C GLY A 735 0.17 42.12 -2.21
N ASP A 736 1.18 42.19 -1.33
CA ASP A 736 1.69 41.04 -0.56
C ASP A 736 0.68 40.44 0.44
N THR A 737 -0.48 41.07 0.63
CA THR A 737 -1.48 40.72 1.65
C THR A 737 -2.78 40.23 1.03
N THR A 738 -2.75 39.14 0.27
CA THR A 738 -3.95 38.31 0.11
C THR A 738 -4.02 37.38 1.30
N THR A 739 -4.76 37.77 2.34
CA THR A 739 -5.09 36.84 3.43
C THR A 739 -6.36 36.13 2.98
N PRO A 740 -6.29 34.86 2.54
CA PRO A 740 -7.51 34.15 2.19
C PRO A 740 -8.42 34.05 3.42
N THR A 741 -9.73 34.04 3.19
CA THR A 741 -10.73 33.71 4.21
C THR A 741 -10.65 32.22 4.47
N ALA A 742 -9.56 31.77 5.11
CA ALA A 742 -9.27 30.35 5.21
C ALA A 742 -10.27 29.64 6.13
N LEU A 743 -10.79 28.50 5.66
CA LEU A 743 -11.49 27.57 6.53
C LEU A 743 -10.46 26.95 7.48
N HIS A 744 -10.56 27.27 8.77
CA HIS A 744 -9.68 26.73 9.78
C HIS A 744 -10.17 25.35 10.23
N ILE A 745 -9.42 24.30 9.88
CA ILE A 745 -9.65 22.97 10.45
C ILE A 745 -9.00 22.93 11.84
N ASP A 746 -9.78 22.54 12.84
CA ASP A 746 -9.31 22.38 14.22
C ASP A 746 -8.91 20.95 14.50
N VAL A 747 -7.65 20.74 14.85
CA VAL A 747 -7.11 19.41 15.17
C VAL A 747 -7.75 18.83 16.43
N GLU A 748 -8.13 19.68 17.40
CA GLU A 748 -8.72 19.23 18.67
C GLU A 748 -10.18 18.81 18.53
N ASN A 749 -10.87 19.28 17.49
CA ASN A 749 -12.24 18.88 17.16
C ASN A 749 -12.30 17.71 16.17
N ILE A 750 -11.16 17.08 15.84
CA ILE A 750 -11.10 15.86 15.03
C ILE A 750 -11.61 14.64 15.83
N ASN A 751 -11.89 14.81 17.13
CA ASN A 751 -12.47 13.78 18.00
C ASN A 751 -13.69 13.10 17.36
N LEU A 752 -13.54 11.79 17.14
CA LEU A 752 -14.58 10.88 16.67
C LEU A 752 -15.54 10.47 17.79
#